data_AF-A0A9Q5HZK3-F1
#
_entry.id   AF-A0A9Q5HZK3-F1
#
_cell.length_a   1.000
_cell.length_b   1.000
_cell.length_c   1.000
_cell.angle_alpha   90.00
_cell.angle_beta   90.00
_cell.angle_gamma   90.00
#
_symmetry.space_group_name_H-M   'P 1'
#
loop_
_entity.id
_entity.type
_entity.pdbx_description
1 polymer ?
#
loop_
_entity_poly.entity_id
_entity_poly.type
_entity_poly.pdbx_seq_one_letter_code
_entity_poly.pdbx_strand_id
1 'polypeptide(L)'
;MLALLLQTQAVQAAPPFDVRKSLGNLSPFFIPKAAGGLVGGLGTGMPEECTLEQVHLMQRHGSRQPLATEVVFTQNLSDVLNAPDVTSLLDEGTLPEEWSFVQGPERWSNVLGSDNLTAVGRRECFDHGVWFRLAYPDMPFEHLLVGNQDRVVECAEWFRAGLFGRYQFDISTLSLIEEDNVTISSITPMDTCPEWSYDFGADPVTQWGNIYLPPIVKRFNRILSPVELSTDDVHGALYACAYELAAFGNTTWCDVFTPTEIKNFEYELDVLMRGAFGYGLPGNMGPILGSLFVNNLVDRMTNSSANKTYLEFGHDTTIDMALTALGLAKYAYLHFIPPMRRAPARCLYSYFPATTPNKFTRSFPSLPLLRRLSSSSSYPLHPSLPLFPVVAPRTRMSSRRAFSSSSSLKEKQKLNGHANADVSVSPASSSSSDDEHHAHSHAPSTASHSHSHSHSMFSGHSHSRDDGPTQDVEGILQALRGKGDRGSRITLLGLVVNVGLTGGKGLAGWYMNSAALLAEAGHSASDLLGDLVTLFAWRFSRRTPTLTYPYGFGKFETLGTTTVALILVAGALGIGAHSLTLLTHHLVETAATLPPGAAQTIIANVTEVAQSVVTAVPLSHAHGAHVHGGGAEELELALDPNAAWFALASVVIKEWLYRVTKRVATLEASGVLLANAVHHRADAYTSFVALVAILSSSAFPAVPLDPIGGVLVAMVILRQGLGLFWGSFGELTDAGVKPRTREALAAALLPLVSSEEGPLRGIQDLRALRAGALLFVDLKARVSPELTVAETARLEGRIADALKSVRKEIAEVRVRFVPADDDADGDEKEEGEHEQEQEHRHEHQHQHEDKPNGRAR
;
A
#
# COMPACT_ATOMS: atom_id res chain seq x y z
N MET A 1 39.80 1.21 5.30
CA MET A 1 38.47 1.87 5.28
C MET A 1 37.46 1.27 4.30
N LEU A 2 37.84 0.39 3.35
CA LEU A 2 36.89 -0.26 2.44
C LEU A 2 36.26 -1.57 2.97
N ALA A 3 36.68 -2.04 4.15
CA ALA A 3 36.21 -3.29 4.76
C ALA A 3 35.10 -3.10 5.83
N LEU A 4 34.71 -1.85 6.13
CA LEU A 4 33.69 -1.56 7.17
C LEU A 4 32.27 -1.36 6.61
N LEU A 5 32.07 -1.44 5.28
CA LEU A 5 30.77 -1.24 4.61
C LEU A 5 30.05 -2.55 4.22
N LEU A 6 30.61 -3.71 4.58
CA LEU A 6 30.00 -5.03 4.37
C LEU A 6 29.53 -5.64 5.69
N GLN A 7 28.83 -4.85 6.51
CA GLN A 7 27.81 -5.44 7.37
C GLN A 7 26.53 -5.48 6.55
N THR A 8 26.34 -6.58 5.84
CA THR A 8 25.01 -6.98 5.40
C THR A 8 24.15 -7.04 6.65
N GLN A 9 23.34 -6.00 6.89
CA GLN A 9 22.10 -6.21 7.61
C GLN A 9 21.43 -7.35 6.86
N ALA A 10 21.28 -8.51 7.52
CA ALA A 10 20.34 -9.49 7.05
C ALA A 10 19.02 -8.75 6.96
N VAL A 11 18.64 -8.34 5.75
CA VAL A 11 17.28 -7.94 5.45
C VAL A 11 16.49 -9.15 5.89
N GLN A 12 15.83 -9.02 7.04
CA GLN A 12 14.99 -10.07 7.57
C GLN A 12 13.96 -10.28 6.47
N ALA A 13 14.12 -11.39 5.74
CA ALA A 13 13.33 -11.66 4.56
C ALA A 13 11.87 -11.49 4.97
N ALA A 14 11.13 -10.71 4.19
CA ALA A 14 9.70 -10.56 4.43
C ALA A 14 9.13 -11.99 4.61
N PRO A 15 8.34 -12.25 5.66
CA PRO A 15 7.83 -13.58 5.91
C PRO A 15 7.14 -14.10 4.64
N PRO A 16 7.27 -15.40 4.35
CA PRO A 16 6.71 -15.98 3.13
C PRO A 16 5.22 -15.63 3.02
N PHE A 17 4.79 -15.38 1.78
CA PHE A 17 3.39 -15.10 1.49
C PHE A 17 2.52 -16.26 1.98
N ASP A 18 1.48 -15.95 2.76
CA ASP A 18 0.57 -16.94 3.33
C ASP A 18 -0.83 -16.65 2.80
N VAL A 19 -1.26 -17.45 1.83
CA VAL A 19 -2.57 -17.33 1.19
C VAL A 19 -3.71 -17.45 2.20
N ARG A 20 -3.53 -18.25 3.27
CA ARG A 20 -4.56 -18.41 4.32
C ARG A 20 -4.89 -17.09 5.02
N LYS A 21 -3.96 -16.13 4.98
CA LYS A 21 -4.06 -14.82 5.62
C LYS A 21 -4.26 -13.66 4.63
N SER A 22 -4.51 -13.98 3.36
CA SER A 22 -4.56 -13.01 2.27
C SER A 22 -5.81 -13.21 1.40
N LEU A 23 -6.95 -13.57 2.00
CA LEU A 23 -8.23 -13.83 1.32
C LEU A 23 -9.36 -12.99 1.94
N GLY A 24 -9.03 -11.83 2.52
CA GLY A 24 -9.99 -10.88 3.09
C GLY A 24 -10.89 -11.52 4.16
N ASN A 25 -12.19 -11.25 4.10
CA ASN A 25 -13.18 -11.84 5.00
C ASN A 25 -13.44 -13.34 4.73
N LEU A 26 -12.86 -13.94 3.69
CA LEU A 26 -12.99 -15.36 3.39
C LEU A 26 -11.81 -16.20 3.90
N SER A 27 -10.76 -15.55 4.42
CA SER A 27 -9.67 -16.25 5.08
C SER A 27 -10.16 -17.14 6.23
N PRO A 28 -9.66 -18.39 6.35
CA PRO A 28 -9.81 -19.18 7.58
C PRO A 28 -9.29 -18.40 8.79
N PHE A 29 -9.77 -18.70 10.00
CA PHE A 29 -9.41 -17.91 11.17
C PHE A 29 -7.89 -17.86 11.39
N PHE A 30 -7.38 -16.64 11.54
CA PHE A 30 -6.02 -16.37 11.97
C PHE A 30 -5.98 -15.16 12.89
N ILE A 31 -5.02 -15.15 13.80
CA ILE A 31 -4.75 -13.99 14.66
C ILE A 31 -3.96 -12.97 13.82
N PRO A 32 -4.45 -11.74 13.62
CA PRO A 32 -3.72 -10.72 12.89
C PRO A 32 -2.35 -10.46 13.51
N LYS A 33 -1.33 -10.13 12.71
CA LYS A 33 0.00 -9.76 13.24
C LYS A 33 -0.06 -8.58 14.22
N ALA A 34 -1.01 -7.66 14.00
CA ALA A 34 -1.30 -6.59 14.95
C ALA A 34 -1.82 -7.12 16.29
N ALA A 35 -2.53 -8.26 16.36
CA ALA A 35 -2.99 -8.85 17.61
C ALA A 35 -1.92 -9.74 18.29
N GLY A 36 -0.94 -10.25 17.55
CA GLY A 36 0.26 -10.92 18.08
C GLY A 36 1.43 -9.97 18.40
N GLY A 37 1.21 -8.67 18.22
CA GLY A 37 2.21 -7.61 18.31
C GLY A 37 1.58 -6.28 17.93
N LEU A 38 0.72 -5.75 18.81
CA LEU A 38 0.22 -4.39 18.67
C LEU A 38 1.41 -3.43 18.79
N VAL A 39 1.36 -2.36 18.01
CA VAL A 39 2.21 -1.18 18.14
C VAL A 39 2.33 -0.83 19.63
N GLY A 40 3.50 -1.04 20.23
CA GLY A 40 3.79 -0.61 21.61
C GLY A 40 3.69 -1.66 22.73
N GLY A 41 3.80 -2.97 22.47
CA GLY A 41 4.01 -3.95 23.55
C GLY A 41 2.80 -4.24 24.42
N LEU A 42 1.59 -4.01 23.93
CA LEU A 42 0.34 -4.43 24.59
C LEU A 42 0.21 -5.95 24.54
N GLY A 43 0.31 -6.62 25.69
CA GLY A 43 0.01 -8.05 25.83
C GLY A 43 -1.49 -8.33 25.70
N THR A 44 -1.84 -9.54 25.26
CA THR A 44 -3.24 -10.00 25.11
C THR A 44 -3.89 -10.43 26.44
N GLY A 45 -3.19 -10.26 27.57
CA GLY A 45 -3.65 -10.60 28.90
C GLY A 45 -4.06 -9.39 29.73
N MET A 46 -4.83 -9.62 30.78
CA MET A 46 -5.16 -8.59 31.77
C MET A 46 -3.87 -8.18 32.52
N PRO A 47 -3.58 -6.88 32.68
CA PRO A 47 -2.48 -6.42 33.53
C PRO A 47 -2.62 -6.96 34.96
N GLU A 48 -1.51 -7.28 35.62
CA GLU A 48 -1.51 -7.91 36.96
C GLU A 48 -2.24 -7.07 38.02
N GLU A 49 -2.35 -5.75 37.82
CA GLU A 49 -3.00 -4.81 38.74
C GLU A 49 -4.50 -4.60 38.45
N CYS A 50 -5.04 -5.20 37.39
CA CYS A 50 -6.44 -5.02 36.98
C CYS A 50 -7.30 -6.22 37.41
N THR A 51 -8.56 -5.95 37.73
CA THR A 51 -9.60 -6.97 37.95
C THR A 51 -10.64 -6.91 36.85
N LEU A 52 -11.07 -8.06 36.36
CA LEU A 52 -12.08 -8.15 35.30
C LEU A 52 -13.48 -7.84 35.86
N GLU A 53 -14.10 -6.77 35.35
CA GLU A 53 -15.47 -6.39 35.74
C GLU A 53 -16.51 -6.96 34.77
N GLN A 54 -16.27 -6.80 33.47
CA GLN A 54 -17.18 -7.22 32.41
C GLN A 54 -16.40 -7.75 31.20
N VAL A 55 -17.02 -8.64 30.43
CA VAL A 55 -16.51 -9.14 29.15
C VAL A 55 -17.59 -9.07 28.08
N HIS A 56 -17.23 -8.52 26.92
CA HIS A 56 -18.08 -8.40 25.75
C HIS A 56 -17.45 -9.16 24.60
N LEU A 57 -18.17 -10.13 24.06
CA LEU A 57 -17.78 -10.88 22.88
C LEU A 57 -18.75 -10.56 21.76
N MET A 58 -18.21 -10.13 20.62
CA MET A 58 -18.91 -10.13 19.34
C MET A 58 -18.17 -11.12 18.43
N GLN A 59 -18.85 -12.18 18.03
CA GLN A 59 -18.29 -13.27 17.27
C GLN A 59 -19.02 -13.44 15.93
N ARG A 60 -18.26 -13.52 14.84
CA ARG A 60 -18.77 -14.00 13.56
C ARG A 60 -18.94 -15.53 13.62
N HIS A 61 -19.85 -16.06 12.81
CA HIS A 61 -19.78 -17.48 12.41
C HIS A 61 -18.35 -17.90 12.00
N GLY A 62 -18.01 -19.17 12.17
CA GLY A 62 -16.74 -19.72 11.69
C GLY A 62 -16.67 -19.80 10.15
N SER A 63 -15.59 -20.38 9.64
CA SER A 63 -15.41 -20.67 8.21
C SER A 63 -16.62 -21.42 7.63
N ARG A 64 -17.13 -20.94 6.49
CA ARG A 64 -18.36 -21.43 5.85
C ARG A 64 -18.13 -21.79 4.38
N GLN A 65 -19.09 -22.53 3.83
CA GLN A 65 -19.24 -22.75 2.39
C GLN A 65 -19.68 -21.45 1.68
N PRO A 66 -19.55 -21.37 0.34
CA PRO A 66 -19.98 -20.19 -0.42
C PRO A 66 -21.49 -19.92 -0.31
N LEU A 67 -21.88 -18.66 -0.45
CA LEU A 67 -23.29 -18.28 -0.58
C LEU A 67 -23.88 -18.87 -1.86
N ALA A 68 -25.20 -19.04 -1.92
CA ALA A 68 -25.88 -19.56 -3.11
C ALA A 68 -25.54 -18.76 -4.39
N THR A 69 -25.33 -17.45 -4.27
CA THR A 69 -24.93 -16.56 -5.37
C THR A 69 -23.46 -16.73 -5.79
N GLU A 70 -22.61 -17.25 -4.92
CA GLU A 70 -21.18 -17.47 -5.16
C GLU A 70 -20.91 -18.87 -5.71
N VAL A 71 -21.67 -19.89 -5.25
CA VAL A 71 -21.58 -21.28 -5.73
C VAL A 71 -21.78 -21.36 -7.24
N VAL A 72 -22.57 -20.46 -7.83
CA VAL A 72 -22.79 -20.44 -9.28
C VAL A 72 -21.48 -20.26 -10.06
N PHE A 73 -20.53 -19.45 -9.55
CA PHE A 73 -19.24 -19.24 -10.21
C PHE A 73 -18.36 -20.49 -10.17
N THR A 74 -18.27 -21.14 -9.01
CA THR A 74 -17.48 -22.38 -8.86
C THR A 74 -18.12 -23.53 -9.64
N GLN A 75 -19.45 -23.59 -9.70
CA GLN A 75 -20.16 -24.60 -10.46
C GLN A 75 -20.01 -24.40 -11.97
N ASN A 76 -20.17 -23.18 -12.48
CA ASN A 76 -19.99 -22.90 -13.91
C ASN A 76 -18.57 -23.24 -14.37
N LEU A 77 -17.55 -22.88 -13.57
CA LEU A 77 -16.16 -23.27 -13.84
C LEU A 77 -16.02 -24.80 -13.90
N SER A 78 -16.63 -25.52 -12.95
CA SER A 78 -16.63 -26.97 -12.94
C SER A 78 -17.29 -27.55 -14.18
N ASP A 79 -18.41 -27.00 -14.62
CA ASP A 79 -19.13 -27.46 -15.81
C ASP A 79 -18.30 -27.23 -17.09
N VAL A 80 -17.61 -26.08 -17.20
CA VAL A 80 -16.70 -25.79 -18.32
C VAL A 80 -15.53 -26.75 -18.36
N LEU A 81 -14.84 -26.97 -17.23
CA LEU A 81 -13.67 -27.86 -17.17
C LEU A 81 -14.02 -29.34 -17.38
N ASN A 82 -15.24 -29.74 -17.06
CA ASN A 82 -15.71 -31.11 -17.19
C ASN A 82 -16.54 -31.37 -18.46
N ALA A 83 -16.64 -30.39 -19.36
CA ALA A 83 -17.33 -30.57 -20.64
C ALA A 83 -16.60 -31.64 -21.50
N PRO A 84 -17.32 -32.56 -22.18
CA PRO A 84 -16.69 -33.69 -22.88
C PRO A 84 -15.65 -33.28 -23.94
N ASP A 85 -15.90 -32.19 -24.66
CA ASP A 85 -14.98 -31.60 -25.62
C ASP A 85 -13.75 -30.99 -24.93
N VAL A 86 -13.93 -30.26 -23.84
CA VAL A 86 -12.85 -29.67 -23.04
C VAL A 86 -11.95 -30.73 -22.42
N THR A 87 -12.52 -31.78 -21.82
CA THR A 87 -11.76 -32.84 -21.15
C THR A 87 -10.81 -33.57 -22.10
N SER A 88 -11.25 -33.86 -23.33
CA SER A 88 -10.39 -34.48 -24.35
C SER A 88 -9.19 -33.59 -24.73
N LEU A 89 -9.42 -32.28 -24.85
CA LEU A 89 -8.38 -31.31 -25.18
C LEU A 89 -7.38 -31.14 -24.04
N LEU A 90 -7.87 -31.11 -22.80
CA LEU A 90 -7.01 -31.03 -21.62
C LEU A 90 -6.17 -32.28 -21.46
N ASP A 91 -6.75 -33.48 -21.57
CA ASP A 91 -6.03 -34.75 -21.38
C ASP A 91 -4.95 -35.02 -22.47
N GLU A 92 -5.12 -34.46 -23.68
CA GLU A 92 -4.12 -34.54 -24.75
C GLU A 92 -2.96 -33.54 -24.57
N GLY A 93 -3.17 -32.45 -23.84
CA GLY A 93 -2.19 -31.39 -23.63
C GLY A 93 -1.16 -31.68 -22.53
N THR A 94 0.05 -31.13 -22.66
CA THR A 94 1.04 -31.13 -21.55
C THR A 94 0.89 -29.85 -20.73
N LEU A 95 0.36 -29.96 -19.51
CA LEU A 95 0.19 -28.84 -18.59
C LEU A 95 1.33 -28.78 -17.54
N PRO A 96 1.62 -27.59 -16.97
CA PRO A 96 2.49 -27.47 -15.80
C PRO A 96 1.98 -28.29 -14.60
N GLU A 97 2.86 -28.66 -13.68
CA GLU A 97 2.53 -29.50 -12.52
C GLU A 97 1.39 -28.89 -11.68
N GLU A 98 1.38 -27.56 -11.54
CA GLU A 98 0.36 -26.82 -10.77
C GLU A 98 -1.04 -26.94 -11.39
N TRP A 99 -1.15 -27.33 -12.66
CA TRP A 99 -2.41 -27.49 -13.40
C TRP A 99 -2.82 -28.95 -13.59
N SER A 100 -2.03 -29.91 -13.11
CA SER A 100 -2.32 -31.34 -13.29
C SER A 100 -3.68 -31.77 -12.71
N PHE A 101 -4.21 -31.04 -11.73
CA PHE A 101 -5.49 -31.33 -11.08
C PHE A 101 -6.72 -31.12 -11.97
N VAL A 102 -6.59 -30.50 -13.15
CA VAL A 102 -7.69 -30.40 -14.14
C VAL A 102 -7.67 -31.51 -15.19
N GLN A 103 -6.68 -32.41 -15.14
CA GLN A 103 -6.51 -33.52 -16.08
C GLN A 103 -6.85 -34.87 -15.45
N GLY A 104 -7.16 -35.84 -16.31
CA GLY A 104 -7.28 -37.25 -15.92
C GLY A 104 -8.58 -37.60 -15.17
N PRO A 105 -8.66 -38.82 -14.63
CA PRO A 105 -9.89 -39.36 -14.05
C PRO A 105 -10.25 -38.73 -12.70
N GLU A 106 -9.27 -38.13 -12.01
CA GLU A 106 -9.46 -37.42 -10.73
C GLU A 106 -9.48 -35.91 -10.92
N ARG A 107 -9.88 -35.43 -12.11
CA ARG A 107 -9.97 -34.00 -12.38
C ARG A 107 -10.90 -33.29 -11.41
N TRP A 108 -10.59 -32.03 -11.15
CA TRP A 108 -11.35 -31.20 -10.24
C TRP A 108 -12.81 -31.02 -10.69
N SER A 109 -13.69 -31.11 -9.71
CA SER A 109 -15.10 -30.78 -9.82
C SER A 109 -15.53 -30.05 -8.55
N ASN A 110 -16.51 -29.16 -8.69
CA ASN A 110 -17.00 -28.41 -7.55
C ASN A 110 -17.73 -29.34 -6.56
N VAL A 111 -17.15 -29.51 -5.37
CA VAL A 111 -17.73 -30.26 -4.25
C VAL A 111 -18.22 -29.36 -3.12
N LEU A 112 -18.16 -28.04 -3.32
CA LEU A 112 -18.56 -27.05 -2.31
C LEU A 112 -20.08 -27.05 -2.17
N GLY A 113 -20.52 -26.99 -0.91
CA GLY A 113 -21.93 -26.83 -0.57
C GLY A 113 -22.36 -25.36 -0.65
N SER A 114 -23.56 -25.06 -0.16
CA SER A 114 -24.03 -23.68 -0.03
C SER A 114 -24.28 -23.32 1.44
N ASP A 115 -23.71 -22.19 1.86
CA ASP A 115 -23.92 -21.41 3.08
C ASP A 115 -23.70 -22.11 4.45
N ASN A 116 -23.48 -23.42 4.45
CA ASN A 116 -23.27 -24.21 5.66
C ASN A 116 -21.91 -23.98 6.31
N LEU A 117 -21.84 -24.11 7.63
CA LEU A 117 -20.58 -24.08 8.37
C LEU A 117 -19.71 -25.29 7.98
N THR A 118 -18.41 -25.05 7.76
CA THR A 118 -17.48 -26.12 7.38
C THR A 118 -17.00 -26.89 8.60
N ALA A 119 -16.37 -28.05 8.39
CA ALA A 119 -15.74 -28.78 9.49
C ALA A 119 -14.65 -27.93 10.19
N VAL A 120 -13.92 -27.11 9.41
CA VAL A 120 -12.96 -26.14 9.94
C VAL A 120 -13.69 -25.07 10.76
N GLY A 121 -14.78 -24.50 10.26
CA GLY A 121 -15.56 -23.49 10.97
C GLY A 121 -16.15 -23.98 12.29
N ARG A 122 -16.68 -25.20 12.34
CA ARG A 122 -17.15 -25.83 13.58
C ARG A 122 -16.03 -25.92 14.62
N ARG A 123 -14.85 -26.36 14.17
CA ARG A 123 -13.66 -26.44 15.03
C ARG A 123 -13.23 -25.06 15.51
N GLU A 124 -13.21 -24.05 14.65
CA GLU A 124 -12.87 -22.67 15.03
C GLU A 124 -13.79 -22.15 16.14
N CYS A 125 -15.11 -22.34 16.00
CA CYS A 125 -16.08 -21.93 17.01
C CYS A 125 -15.87 -22.70 18.33
N PHE A 126 -15.66 -24.02 18.27
CA PHE A 126 -15.39 -24.85 19.45
C PHE A 126 -14.09 -24.49 20.15
N ASP A 127 -12.98 -24.39 19.41
CA ASP A 127 -11.66 -24.05 19.93
C ASP A 127 -11.69 -22.65 20.57
N HIS A 128 -12.43 -21.70 19.99
CA HIS A 128 -12.64 -20.39 20.59
C HIS A 128 -13.42 -20.48 21.91
N GLY A 129 -14.47 -21.29 21.98
CA GLY A 129 -15.21 -21.53 23.23
C GLY A 129 -14.32 -22.10 24.34
N VAL A 130 -13.45 -23.06 24.02
CA VAL A 130 -12.47 -23.61 24.96
C VAL A 130 -11.49 -22.53 25.41
N TRP A 131 -10.92 -21.78 24.47
CA TRP A 131 -10.00 -20.70 24.79
C TRP A 131 -10.65 -19.63 25.67
N PHE A 132 -11.89 -19.24 25.36
CA PHE A 132 -12.63 -18.22 26.10
C PHE A 132 -12.92 -18.65 27.54
N ARG A 133 -13.22 -19.94 27.77
CA ARG A 133 -13.36 -20.50 29.12
C ARG A 133 -12.08 -20.40 29.93
N LEU A 134 -10.94 -20.63 29.29
CA LEU A 134 -9.62 -20.59 29.93
C LEU A 134 -9.17 -19.15 30.20
N ALA A 135 -9.49 -18.22 29.30
CA ALA A 135 -9.15 -16.80 29.47
C ALA A 135 -9.97 -16.13 30.59
N TYR A 136 -11.21 -16.57 30.80
CA TYR A 136 -12.17 -15.94 31.70
C TYR A 136 -12.85 -16.97 32.64
N PRO A 137 -12.09 -17.62 33.54
CA PRO A 137 -12.57 -18.78 34.31
C PRO A 137 -13.69 -18.43 35.31
N ASP A 138 -13.69 -17.22 35.83
CA ASP A 138 -14.60 -16.80 36.91
C ASP A 138 -15.86 -16.07 36.42
N MET A 139 -16.02 -15.93 35.10
CA MET A 139 -17.13 -15.19 34.51
C MET A 139 -18.38 -16.07 34.27
N PRO A 140 -19.59 -15.59 34.60
CA PRO A 140 -20.83 -16.36 34.46
C PRO A 140 -21.43 -16.22 33.05
N PHE A 141 -21.32 -17.24 32.22
CA PHE A 141 -21.76 -17.22 30.82
C PHE A 141 -23.18 -17.81 30.63
N GLU A 142 -24.24 -17.12 31.04
CA GLU A 142 -25.60 -17.72 31.07
C GLU A 142 -26.42 -17.50 29.78
N HIS A 143 -26.12 -16.43 29.04
CA HIS A 143 -26.94 -15.98 27.92
C HIS A 143 -26.09 -15.67 26.69
N LEU A 144 -26.47 -16.26 25.56
CA LEU A 144 -25.89 -15.98 24.23
C LEU A 144 -26.98 -15.36 23.37
N LEU A 145 -26.68 -14.20 22.79
CA LEU A 145 -27.53 -13.54 21.80
C LEU A 145 -27.05 -13.91 20.40
N VAL A 146 -27.92 -14.45 19.56
CA VAL A 146 -27.51 -15.12 18.33
C VAL A 146 -28.43 -14.71 17.19
N GLY A 147 -27.86 -14.31 16.05
CA GLY A 147 -28.63 -14.13 14.81
C GLY A 147 -29.27 -15.43 14.35
N ASN A 148 -30.46 -15.38 13.76
CA ASN A 148 -31.24 -16.58 13.42
C ASN A 148 -30.71 -17.34 12.19
N GLN A 149 -29.64 -16.87 11.53
CA GLN A 149 -29.10 -17.59 10.37
C GLN A 149 -28.39 -18.89 10.79
N ASP A 150 -28.68 -20.00 10.09
CA ASP A 150 -28.27 -21.36 10.47
C ASP A 150 -26.78 -21.50 10.84
N ARG A 151 -25.88 -20.91 10.04
CA ARG A 151 -24.43 -20.96 10.31
C ARG A 151 -24.00 -20.20 11.57
N VAL A 152 -24.73 -19.14 11.94
CA VAL A 152 -24.49 -18.34 13.14
C VAL A 152 -24.96 -19.13 14.36
N VAL A 153 -26.16 -19.72 14.27
CA VAL A 153 -26.72 -20.60 15.30
C VAL A 153 -25.80 -21.80 15.54
N GLU A 154 -25.41 -22.49 14.48
CA GLU A 154 -24.50 -23.64 14.58
C GLU A 154 -23.16 -23.25 15.21
N CYS A 155 -22.56 -22.13 14.82
CA CYS A 155 -21.32 -21.65 15.44
C CYS A 155 -21.49 -21.36 16.93
N ALA A 156 -22.59 -20.72 17.34
CA ALA A 156 -22.88 -20.44 18.74
C ALA A 156 -23.05 -21.74 19.55
N GLU A 157 -23.66 -22.78 18.97
CA GLU A 157 -23.75 -24.09 19.61
C GLU A 157 -22.37 -24.75 19.79
N TRP A 158 -21.50 -24.72 18.78
CA TRP A 158 -20.14 -25.26 18.90
C TRP A 158 -19.28 -24.47 19.88
N PHE A 159 -19.39 -23.14 19.89
CA PHE A 159 -18.75 -22.28 20.88
C PHE A 159 -19.20 -22.64 22.30
N ARG A 160 -20.52 -22.75 22.51
CA ARG A 160 -21.10 -23.15 23.81
C ARG A 160 -20.66 -24.55 24.22
N ALA A 161 -20.52 -25.48 23.27
CA ALA A 161 -19.99 -26.81 23.53
C ALA A 161 -18.51 -26.77 23.95
N GLY A 162 -17.70 -25.87 23.39
CA GLY A 162 -16.33 -25.63 23.83
C GLY A 162 -16.27 -25.02 25.25
N LEU A 163 -17.21 -24.13 25.56
CA LEU A 163 -17.27 -23.41 26.84
C LEU A 163 -17.69 -24.30 28.02
N PHE A 164 -18.67 -25.20 27.83
CA PHE A 164 -19.27 -26.01 28.90
C PHE A 164 -19.15 -27.53 28.75
N GLY A 165 -18.69 -27.99 27.59
CA GLY A 165 -18.70 -29.41 27.26
C GLY A 165 -20.12 -29.98 27.21
N ARG A 166 -20.33 -31.12 27.88
CA ARG A 166 -21.55 -31.94 27.75
C ARG A 166 -22.80 -31.31 28.37
N TYR A 167 -22.66 -30.39 29.31
CA TYR A 167 -23.78 -29.78 30.06
C TYR A 167 -24.21 -28.44 29.47
N GLN A 168 -23.82 -28.15 28.23
CA GLN A 168 -24.06 -26.85 27.60
C GLN A 168 -25.53 -26.38 27.60
N PHE A 169 -26.48 -27.32 27.45
CA PHE A 169 -27.91 -27.03 27.39
C PHE A 169 -28.52 -26.74 28.76
N ASP A 170 -27.89 -27.22 29.85
CA ASP A 170 -28.37 -27.02 31.22
C ASP A 170 -27.88 -25.69 31.81
N ILE A 171 -26.78 -25.14 31.26
CA ILE A 171 -26.05 -24.01 31.85
C ILE A 171 -26.36 -22.69 31.13
N SER A 172 -26.60 -22.72 29.82
CA SER A 172 -26.76 -21.49 29.05
C SER A 172 -27.85 -21.57 27.99
N THR A 173 -28.42 -20.41 27.70
CA THR A 173 -29.56 -20.23 26.81
C THR A 173 -29.16 -19.42 25.58
N LEU A 174 -29.69 -19.82 24.42
CA LEU A 174 -29.57 -19.06 23.18
C LEU A 174 -30.85 -18.24 23.00
N SER A 175 -30.68 -16.93 22.85
CA SER A 175 -31.75 -16.01 22.47
C SER A 175 -31.55 -15.65 21.01
N LEU A 176 -32.46 -16.14 20.16
CA LEU A 176 -32.41 -15.87 18.72
C LEU A 176 -32.99 -14.49 18.42
N ILE A 177 -32.33 -13.78 17.51
CA ILE A 177 -32.83 -12.55 16.91
C ILE A 177 -33.12 -12.81 15.44
N GLU A 178 -34.34 -12.52 15.01
CA GLU A 178 -34.72 -12.60 13.60
C GLU A 178 -33.92 -11.59 12.78
N GLU A 179 -33.30 -12.05 11.70
CA GLU A 179 -32.60 -11.23 10.71
C GLU A 179 -33.55 -10.92 9.56
N ASP A 180 -34.48 -10.00 9.81
CA ASP A 180 -35.50 -9.57 8.86
C ASP A 180 -35.59 -8.04 8.75
N ASN A 181 -36.44 -7.55 7.85
CA ASN A 181 -36.62 -6.11 7.63
C ASN A 181 -37.48 -5.40 8.69
N VAL A 182 -37.85 -6.09 9.78
CA VAL A 182 -38.71 -5.58 10.85
C VAL A 182 -37.95 -5.48 12.18
N THR A 183 -37.07 -6.44 12.45
CA THR A 183 -36.43 -6.65 13.75
C THR A 183 -35.20 -5.77 13.87
N ILE A 184 -35.34 -4.69 14.64
CA ILE A 184 -34.23 -3.74 14.88
C ILE A 184 -33.20 -4.42 15.79
N SER A 185 -32.01 -4.68 15.24
CA SER A 185 -30.92 -5.36 15.92
C SER A 185 -29.57 -4.75 15.58
N SER A 186 -28.61 -4.87 16.51
CA SER A 186 -27.19 -4.58 16.21
C SER A 186 -26.51 -5.70 15.43
N ILE A 187 -27.14 -6.88 15.26
CA ILE A 187 -26.61 -8.02 14.50
C ILE A 187 -26.68 -7.77 13.00
N THR A 188 -27.88 -7.50 12.47
CA THR A 188 -28.10 -7.12 11.06
C THR A 188 -28.82 -5.77 10.95
N PRO A 189 -28.17 -4.67 11.37
CA PRO A 189 -28.81 -3.35 11.38
C PRO A 189 -29.18 -2.85 9.97
N MET A 190 -28.53 -3.39 8.94
CA MET A 190 -28.75 -3.04 7.53
C MET A 190 -30.12 -3.50 7.02
N ASP A 191 -30.65 -4.63 7.49
CA ASP A 191 -31.90 -5.21 6.97
C ASP A 191 -33.11 -4.32 7.26
N THR A 192 -33.05 -3.55 8.34
CA THR A 192 -34.08 -2.59 8.74
C THR A 192 -33.88 -1.18 8.16
N CYS A 193 -32.84 -0.96 7.36
CA CYS A 193 -32.52 0.32 6.75
C CYS A 193 -32.94 0.36 5.27
N PRO A 194 -34.06 1.01 4.89
CA PRO A 194 -34.56 0.97 3.51
C PRO A 194 -33.65 1.64 2.48
N GLU A 195 -32.80 2.56 2.92
CA GLU A 195 -31.84 3.29 2.07
C GLU A 195 -30.54 2.49 1.84
N TRP A 196 -30.31 1.44 2.62
CA TRP A 196 -29.15 0.59 2.45
C TRP A 196 -29.31 -0.28 1.19
N SER A 197 -28.23 -0.43 0.43
CA SER A 197 -28.15 -1.37 -0.69
C SER A 197 -26.77 -2.02 -0.70
N TYR A 198 -26.76 -3.32 -0.96
CA TYR A 198 -25.53 -4.07 -1.21
C TYR A 198 -24.74 -3.54 -2.41
N ASP A 199 -25.44 -2.93 -3.38
CA ASP A 199 -24.85 -2.43 -4.63
C ASP A 199 -23.81 -1.31 -4.40
N PHE A 200 -23.87 -0.60 -3.27
CA PHE A 200 -22.84 0.39 -2.91
C PHE A 200 -21.44 -0.22 -2.80
N GLY A 201 -21.33 -1.51 -2.48
CA GLY A 201 -20.09 -2.28 -2.54
C GLY A 201 -19.88 -2.99 -3.88
N ALA A 202 -20.95 -3.52 -4.47
CA ALA A 202 -20.87 -4.28 -5.72
C ALA A 202 -20.36 -3.46 -6.91
N ASP A 203 -20.82 -2.21 -7.06
CA ASP A 203 -20.42 -1.34 -8.18
C ASP A 203 -18.89 -1.10 -8.22
N PRO A 204 -18.23 -0.72 -7.09
CA PRO A 204 -16.78 -0.66 -7.02
C PRO A 204 -16.07 -2.00 -7.25
N VAL A 205 -16.65 -3.12 -6.79
CA VAL A 205 -16.11 -4.47 -7.03
C VAL A 205 -16.06 -4.77 -8.53
N THR A 206 -17.14 -4.55 -9.26
CA THR A 206 -17.17 -4.72 -10.72
C THR A 206 -16.13 -3.86 -11.41
N GLN A 207 -15.96 -2.59 -11.00
CA GLN A 207 -14.94 -1.71 -11.55
C GLN A 207 -13.52 -2.24 -11.32
N TRP A 208 -13.27 -2.82 -10.14
CA TRP A 208 -11.98 -3.42 -9.82
C TRP A 208 -11.74 -4.74 -10.55
N GLY A 209 -12.74 -5.63 -10.60
CA GLY A 209 -12.69 -6.90 -11.34
C GLY A 209 -12.31 -6.70 -12.82
N ASN A 210 -12.85 -5.67 -13.46
CA ASN A 210 -12.51 -5.29 -14.84
C ASN A 210 -11.05 -4.87 -15.05
N ILE A 211 -10.29 -4.64 -13.98
CA ILE A 211 -8.87 -4.27 -14.02
C ILE A 211 -7.98 -5.49 -13.81
N TYR A 212 -8.23 -6.29 -12.77
CA TYR A 212 -7.29 -7.33 -12.35
C TYR A 212 -7.58 -8.73 -12.90
N LEU A 213 -8.84 -9.04 -13.25
CA LEU A 213 -9.21 -10.35 -13.82
C LEU A 213 -8.72 -10.56 -15.26
N PRO A 214 -8.83 -9.60 -16.20
CA PRO A 214 -8.46 -9.85 -17.60
C PRO A 214 -7.02 -10.32 -17.84
N PRO A 215 -6.00 -9.79 -17.12
CA PRO A 215 -4.64 -10.34 -17.19
C PRO A 215 -4.55 -11.81 -16.76
N ILE A 216 -5.33 -12.24 -15.76
CA ILE A 216 -5.37 -13.62 -15.27
C ILE A 216 -6.04 -14.52 -16.31
N VAL A 217 -7.18 -14.10 -16.86
CA VAL A 217 -7.87 -14.81 -17.96
C VAL A 217 -6.92 -15.05 -19.13
N LYS A 218 -6.19 -14.02 -19.57
CA LYS A 218 -5.21 -14.15 -20.66
C LYS A 218 -4.09 -15.13 -20.34
N ARG A 219 -3.69 -15.25 -19.06
CA ARG A 219 -2.68 -16.22 -18.60
C ARG A 219 -3.25 -17.62 -18.57
N PHE A 220 -4.44 -17.82 -18.01
CA PHE A 220 -5.11 -19.10 -17.91
C PHE A 220 -5.39 -19.69 -19.30
N ASN A 221 -5.97 -18.91 -20.22
CA ASN A 221 -6.28 -19.38 -21.58
C ASN A 221 -5.03 -19.67 -22.41
N ARG A 222 -3.88 -19.07 -22.07
CA ARG A 222 -2.60 -19.44 -22.69
C ARG A 222 -2.10 -20.81 -22.22
N ILE A 223 -2.31 -21.13 -20.94
CA ILE A 223 -1.88 -22.39 -20.34
C ILE A 223 -2.81 -23.54 -20.75
N LEU A 224 -4.12 -23.29 -20.71
CA LEU A 224 -5.16 -24.27 -21.01
C LEU A 224 -5.54 -24.33 -22.50
N SER A 225 -4.78 -23.67 -23.38
CA SER A 225 -5.09 -23.62 -24.82
C SER A 225 -5.31 -25.03 -25.38
N PRO A 226 -6.41 -25.28 -26.12
CA PRO A 226 -7.34 -24.30 -26.72
C PRO A 226 -8.60 -23.98 -25.90
N VAL A 227 -8.65 -24.27 -24.60
CA VAL A 227 -9.80 -23.94 -23.73
C VAL A 227 -9.86 -22.43 -23.48
N GLU A 228 -11.05 -21.84 -23.64
CA GLU A 228 -11.32 -20.42 -23.38
C GLU A 228 -12.16 -20.24 -22.11
N LEU A 229 -11.52 -19.82 -21.03
CA LEU A 229 -12.20 -19.41 -19.79
C LEU A 229 -12.61 -17.93 -19.85
N SER A 230 -13.76 -17.63 -19.26
CA SER A 230 -14.29 -16.27 -19.07
C SER A 230 -13.74 -15.60 -17.79
N THR A 231 -14.08 -14.32 -17.59
CA THR A 231 -13.80 -13.62 -16.32
C THR A 231 -14.49 -14.27 -15.13
N ASP A 232 -15.71 -14.77 -15.34
CA ASP A 232 -16.53 -15.38 -14.30
C ASP A 232 -15.94 -16.75 -13.90
N ASP A 233 -15.40 -17.50 -14.86
CA ASP A 233 -14.72 -18.77 -14.59
C ASP A 233 -13.45 -18.56 -13.76
N VAL A 234 -12.65 -17.54 -14.10
CA VAL A 234 -11.44 -17.18 -13.33
C VAL A 234 -11.79 -16.66 -11.93
N HIS A 235 -12.89 -15.93 -11.79
CA HIS A 235 -13.40 -15.53 -10.49
C HIS A 235 -13.90 -16.73 -9.68
N GLY A 236 -14.58 -17.67 -10.34
CA GLY A 236 -14.92 -18.98 -9.78
C GLY A 236 -13.70 -19.75 -9.26
N ALA A 237 -12.57 -19.67 -9.94
CA ALA A 237 -11.31 -20.29 -9.50
C ALA A 237 -10.75 -19.61 -8.23
N LEU A 238 -10.88 -18.29 -8.10
CA LEU A 238 -10.52 -17.56 -6.88
C LEU A 238 -11.43 -17.93 -5.71
N TYR A 239 -12.74 -18.06 -5.96
CA TYR A 239 -13.68 -18.58 -4.96
C TYR A 239 -13.38 -20.03 -4.58
N ALA A 240 -13.04 -20.89 -5.53
CA ALA A 240 -12.63 -22.26 -5.24
C ALA A 240 -11.39 -22.27 -4.32
N CYS A 241 -10.37 -21.46 -4.61
CA CYS A 241 -9.21 -21.30 -3.73
C CYS A 241 -9.63 -20.89 -2.31
N ALA A 242 -10.47 -19.86 -2.16
CA ALA A 242 -10.85 -19.38 -0.83
C ALA A 242 -11.72 -20.39 -0.05
N TYR A 243 -12.76 -20.91 -0.69
CA TYR A 243 -13.76 -21.73 -0.03
C TYR A 243 -13.32 -23.18 0.18
N GLU A 244 -12.53 -23.76 -0.72
CA GLU A 244 -11.95 -25.09 -0.46
C GLU A 244 -10.94 -25.04 0.68
N LEU A 245 -10.16 -23.98 0.76
CA LEU A 245 -9.25 -23.77 1.87
C LEU A 245 -10.01 -23.62 3.20
N ALA A 246 -11.14 -22.91 3.20
CA ALA A 246 -12.05 -22.80 4.33
C ALA A 246 -12.83 -24.10 4.65
N ALA A 247 -13.06 -24.96 3.66
CA ALA A 247 -13.82 -26.20 3.81
C ALA A 247 -12.95 -27.39 4.23
N PHE A 248 -11.80 -27.55 3.58
CA PHE A 248 -10.95 -28.73 3.63
C PHE A 248 -9.58 -28.45 4.24
N GLY A 249 -9.16 -27.19 4.33
CA GLY A 249 -7.86 -26.80 4.87
C GLY A 249 -6.70 -26.94 3.89
N ASN A 250 -6.96 -27.40 2.66
CA ASN A 250 -6.04 -27.41 1.52
C ASN A 250 -6.83 -27.26 0.21
N THR A 251 -6.14 -26.85 -0.86
CA THR A 251 -6.69 -26.74 -2.21
C THR A 251 -5.53 -26.55 -3.19
N THR A 252 -5.68 -27.04 -4.42
CA THR A 252 -4.73 -26.81 -5.52
C THR A 252 -5.01 -25.52 -6.27
N TRP A 253 -6.23 -24.96 -6.17
CA TRP A 253 -6.59 -23.72 -6.86
C TRP A 253 -5.77 -22.53 -6.40
N CYS A 254 -5.34 -22.48 -5.14
CA CYS A 254 -4.52 -21.36 -4.67
C CYS A 254 -3.11 -21.34 -5.29
N ASP A 255 -2.59 -22.47 -5.73
CA ASP A 255 -1.22 -22.58 -6.25
C ASP A 255 -1.08 -22.06 -7.69
N VAL A 256 -2.18 -21.98 -8.44
CA VAL A 256 -2.17 -21.44 -9.81
C VAL A 256 -2.17 -19.91 -9.88
N PHE A 257 -2.36 -19.24 -8.74
CA PHE A 257 -2.36 -17.78 -8.62
C PHE A 257 -1.05 -17.27 -8.02
N THR A 258 -0.59 -16.14 -8.56
CA THR A 258 0.54 -15.41 -7.98
C THR A 258 0.10 -14.67 -6.71
N PRO A 259 1.02 -14.39 -5.77
CA PRO A 259 0.72 -13.60 -4.57
C PRO A 259 0.07 -12.24 -4.85
N THR A 260 0.39 -11.61 -5.98
CA THR A 260 -0.20 -10.33 -6.39
C THR A 260 -1.65 -10.49 -6.85
N GLU A 261 -1.97 -11.56 -7.56
CA GLU A 261 -3.34 -11.85 -8.00
C GLU A 261 -4.25 -12.17 -6.81
N ILE A 262 -3.75 -12.95 -5.84
CA ILE A 262 -4.47 -13.20 -4.57
C ILE A 262 -4.70 -11.90 -3.81
N LYS A 263 -3.70 -11.00 -3.72
CA LYS A 263 -3.88 -9.69 -3.07
C LYS A 263 -4.88 -8.78 -3.79
N ASN A 264 -4.98 -8.87 -5.11
CA ASN A 264 -6.00 -8.12 -5.85
C ASN A 264 -7.41 -8.65 -5.56
N PHE A 265 -7.56 -9.96 -5.37
CA PHE A 265 -8.80 -10.58 -4.94
C PHE A 265 -9.14 -10.24 -3.48
N GLU A 266 -8.16 -10.29 -2.57
CA GLU A 266 -8.33 -9.80 -1.19
C GLU A 266 -8.80 -8.34 -1.16
N TYR A 267 -8.18 -7.49 -2.00
CA TYR A 267 -8.58 -6.09 -2.10
C TYR A 267 -9.99 -5.91 -2.70
N GLU A 268 -10.44 -6.81 -3.58
CA GLU A 268 -11.84 -6.83 -4.03
C GLU A 268 -12.79 -7.03 -2.85
N LEU A 269 -12.50 -7.98 -1.98
CA LEU A 269 -13.29 -8.25 -0.76
C LEU A 269 -13.25 -7.05 0.20
N ASP A 270 -12.11 -6.39 0.35
CA ASP A 270 -12.00 -5.15 1.15
C ASP A 270 -12.88 -4.03 0.58
N VAL A 271 -12.89 -3.86 -0.74
CA VAL A 271 -13.72 -2.87 -1.44
C VAL A 271 -15.20 -3.14 -1.21
N LEU A 272 -15.60 -4.42 -1.31
CA LEU A 272 -16.96 -4.86 -1.04
C LEU A 272 -17.39 -4.51 0.39
N MET A 273 -16.61 -4.96 1.39
CA MET A 273 -16.93 -4.76 2.80
C MET A 273 -17.01 -3.27 3.13
N ARG A 274 -16.02 -2.48 2.68
CA ARG A 274 -16.03 -1.03 2.88
C ARG A 274 -17.24 -0.35 2.24
N GLY A 275 -17.59 -0.73 1.02
CA GLY A 275 -18.65 -0.09 0.23
C GLY A 275 -20.06 -0.45 0.70
N ALA A 276 -20.26 -1.70 1.11
CA ALA A 276 -21.57 -2.21 1.53
C ALA A 276 -21.80 -2.17 3.05
N PHE A 277 -20.75 -2.20 3.88
CA PHE A 277 -20.91 -2.37 5.34
C PHE A 277 -20.04 -1.43 6.18
N GLY A 278 -19.26 -0.53 5.55
CA GLY A 278 -18.34 0.35 6.23
C GLY A 278 -18.44 1.82 5.85
N TYR A 279 -17.30 2.53 5.88
CA TYR A 279 -17.20 3.96 5.58
C TYR A 279 -17.49 4.35 4.12
N GLY A 280 -17.60 3.38 3.22
CA GLY A 280 -17.94 3.62 1.81
C GLY A 280 -19.42 3.91 1.59
N LEU A 281 -20.29 3.57 2.55
CA LEU A 281 -21.72 3.82 2.47
C LEU A 281 -22.05 5.33 2.43
N PRO A 282 -23.05 5.74 1.63
CA PRO A 282 -23.41 7.14 1.48
C PRO A 282 -23.97 7.74 2.78
N GLY A 283 -23.90 9.08 2.90
CA GLY A 283 -24.59 9.80 3.97
C GLY A 283 -24.12 9.44 5.39
N ASN A 284 -22.90 8.92 5.56
CA ASN A 284 -22.38 8.43 6.85
C ASN A 284 -23.22 7.27 7.42
N MET A 285 -23.88 6.50 6.56
CA MET A 285 -24.79 5.42 6.95
C MET A 285 -24.06 4.30 7.72
N GLY A 286 -22.83 3.93 7.34
CA GLY A 286 -22.05 2.91 8.06
C GLY A 286 -21.94 3.18 9.57
N PRO A 287 -21.40 4.34 9.99
CA PRO A 287 -21.38 4.70 11.41
C PRO A 287 -22.76 4.82 12.07
N ILE A 288 -23.80 5.22 11.32
CA ILE A 288 -25.17 5.31 11.84
C ILE A 288 -25.71 3.92 12.16
N LEU A 289 -25.59 2.96 11.23
CA LEU A 289 -26.06 1.59 11.44
C LEU A 289 -25.28 0.90 12.56
N GLY A 290 -23.96 1.05 12.57
CA GLY A 290 -23.11 0.53 13.65
C GLY A 290 -23.35 1.18 15.02
N SER A 291 -23.97 2.37 15.07
CA SER A 291 -24.26 3.04 16.34
C SER A 291 -25.27 2.27 17.21
N LEU A 292 -26.07 1.37 16.64
CA LEU A 292 -26.93 0.47 17.42
C LEU A 292 -26.11 -0.40 18.37
N PHE A 293 -24.98 -0.95 17.90
CA PHE A 293 -24.07 -1.69 18.77
C PHE A 293 -23.41 -0.77 19.81
N VAL A 294 -22.92 0.39 19.40
CA VAL A 294 -22.25 1.34 20.30
C VAL A 294 -23.19 1.81 21.41
N ASN A 295 -24.47 2.06 21.10
CA ASN A 295 -25.47 2.43 22.09
C ASN A 295 -25.73 1.30 23.09
N ASN A 296 -25.85 0.05 22.61
CA ASN A 296 -25.97 -1.12 23.49
C ASN A 296 -24.74 -1.28 24.39
N LEU A 297 -23.54 -1.07 23.85
CA LEU A 297 -22.30 -1.13 24.61
C LEU A 297 -22.24 -0.03 25.68
N VAL A 298 -22.56 1.21 25.32
CA VAL A 298 -22.57 2.35 26.26
C VAL A 298 -23.60 2.11 27.38
N ASP A 299 -24.81 1.65 27.06
CA ASP A 299 -25.83 1.35 28.07
C ASP A 299 -25.33 0.26 29.04
N ARG A 300 -24.73 -0.83 28.56
CA ARG A 300 -24.21 -1.92 29.40
C ARG A 300 -23.03 -1.51 30.28
N MET A 301 -22.18 -0.62 29.78
CA MET A 301 -21.01 -0.12 30.52
C MET A 301 -21.40 0.96 31.54
N THR A 302 -22.40 1.78 31.25
CA THR A 302 -22.85 2.88 32.14
C THR A 302 -23.86 2.42 33.17
N ASN A 303 -24.77 1.54 32.77
CA ASN A 303 -25.76 0.92 33.61
C ASN A 303 -25.15 -0.41 34.06
N SER A 304 -24.48 -0.41 35.22
CA SER A 304 -23.78 -1.55 35.83
C SER A 304 -24.77 -2.66 36.21
N SER A 305 -25.45 -3.22 35.22
CA SER A 305 -26.44 -4.27 35.37
C SER A 305 -25.76 -5.50 35.99
N ALA A 306 -26.57 -6.37 36.58
CA ALA A 306 -26.08 -7.58 37.26
C ALA A 306 -25.26 -8.53 36.35
N ASN A 307 -25.37 -8.39 35.02
CA ASN A 307 -24.72 -9.28 34.06
C ASN A 307 -23.29 -8.83 33.77
N LYS A 308 -22.36 -9.75 34.00
CA LYS A 308 -20.92 -9.54 33.77
C LYS A 308 -20.46 -9.93 32.36
N THR A 309 -21.29 -10.64 31.61
CA THR A 309 -20.90 -11.21 30.31
C THR A 309 -21.95 -10.91 29.25
N TYR A 310 -21.49 -10.50 28.06
CA TYR A 310 -22.34 -10.29 26.89
C TYR A 310 -21.73 -11.03 25.71
N LEU A 311 -22.36 -12.12 25.27
CA LEU A 311 -21.90 -12.94 24.16
C LEU A 311 -22.87 -12.78 22.99
N GLU A 312 -22.41 -12.17 21.91
CA GLU A 312 -23.20 -11.87 20.72
C GLU A 312 -22.61 -12.53 19.48
N PHE A 313 -23.45 -13.25 18.74
CA PHE A 313 -23.06 -13.98 17.53
C PHE A 313 -23.79 -13.42 16.32
N GLY A 314 -23.02 -13.09 15.28
CA GLY A 314 -23.53 -12.49 14.04
C GLY A 314 -22.63 -12.77 12.85
N HIS A 315 -22.54 -11.78 11.97
CA HIS A 315 -21.80 -11.86 10.71
C HIS A 315 -20.52 -11.02 10.73
N ASP A 316 -19.71 -11.16 9.69
CA ASP A 316 -18.62 -10.23 9.40
C ASP A 316 -19.13 -8.80 9.27
N THR A 317 -20.27 -8.62 8.61
CA THR A 317 -20.94 -7.32 8.42
C THR A 317 -21.31 -6.66 9.75
N THR A 318 -21.72 -7.45 10.76
CA THR A 318 -21.99 -6.99 12.12
C THR A 318 -20.75 -6.32 12.73
N ILE A 319 -19.61 -7.00 12.61
CA ILE A 319 -18.34 -6.54 13.17
C ILE A 319 -17.86 -5.30 12.41
N ASP A 320 -17.94 -5.29 11.08
CA ASP A 320 -17.47 -4.16 10.26
C ASP A 320 -18.24 -2.87 10.57
N MET A 321 -19.56 -2.96 10.74
CA MET A 321 -20.38 -1.82 11.16
C MET A 321 -20.03 -1.35 12.58
N ALA A 322 -19.84 -2.27 13.53
CA ALA A 322 -19.43 -1.94 14.88
C ALA A 322 -18.06 -1.21 14.91
N LEU A 323 -17.06 -1.74 14.20
CA LEU A 323 -15.73 -1.12 14.07
C LEU A 323 -15.78 0.23 13.35
N THR A 324 -16.67 0.37 12.38
CA THR A 324 -16.93 1.62 11.66
C THR A 324 -17.53 2.68 12.59
N ALA A 325 -18.52 2.34 13.41
CA ALA A 325 -19.08 3.27 14.38
C ALA A 325 -18.10 3.65 15.51
N LEU A 326 -17.28 2.71 15.96
CA LEU A 326 -16.25 2.95 16.99
C LEU A 326 -15.04 3.76 16.48
N GLY A 327 -14.94 4.03 15.18
CA GLY A 327 -13.77 4.72 14.62
C GLY A 327 -12.55 3.83 14.41
N LEU A 328 -12.64 2.53 14.74
CA LEU A 328 -11.51 1.60 14.75
C LEU A 328 -11.15 1.10 13.34
N ALA A 329 -12.13 1.05 12.43
CA ALA A 329 -11.89 0.71 11.03
C ALA A 329 -11.39 1.91 10.18
N LYS A 330 -11.18 3.10 10.77
CA LYS A 330 -10.85 4.34 10.01
C LYS A 330 -9.49 4.26 9.31
N TYR A 331 -8.50 3.67 9.97
CA TYR A 331 -7.11 3.56 9.47
C TYR A 331 -6.82 2.26 8.72
N ALA A 332 -7.72 1.26 8.81
CA ALA A 332 -7.60 0.01 8.06
C ALA A 332 -7.80 0.22 6.53
N TYR A 333 -8.44 1.32 6.12
CA TYR A 333 -8.99 1.44 4.77
C TYR A 333 -8.82 2.84 4.12
N LEU A 334 -7.87 3.66 4.58
CA LEU A 334 -7.75 5.07 4.17
C LEU A 334 -7.15 5.31 2.77
N HIS A 335 -6.89 4.27 1.97
CA HIS A 335 -5.91 4.40 0.88
C HIS A 335 -6.34 4.04 -0.54
N PHE A 336 -7.62 3.95 -0.94
CA PHE A 336 -7.86 3.56 -2.35
C PHE A 336 -9.07 4.12 -3.17
N ILE A 337 -9.93 5.03 -2.71
CA ILE A 337 -11.03 5.56 -3.58
C ILE A 337 -11.27 7.08 -3.37
N PRO A 338 -11.59 7.88 -4.42
CA PRO A 338 -11.92 9.30 -4.29
C PRO A 338 -13.23 9.53 -3.52
N PRO A 339 -13.47 10.73 -2.97
CA PRO A 339 -14.68 11.00 -2.20
C PRO A 339 -15.95 10.93 -3.07
N MET A 340 -16.87 10.02 -2.73
CA MET A 340 -18.22 10.04 -3.28
C MET A 340 -18.99 11.26 -2.76
N ARG A 341 -19.83 11.85 -3.61
CA ARG A 341 -20.60 13.07 -3.33
C ARG A 341 -21.55 12.83 -2.16
N ARG A 342 -21.57 13.78 -1.21
CA ARG A 342 -22.53 13.82 -0.10
C ARG A 342 -23.95 13.96 -0.65
N ALA A 343 -24.74 12.90 -0.56
CA ALA A 343 -26.20 12.98 -0.58
C ALA A 343 -26.72 12.99 0.87
N PRO A 344 -27.74 13.78 1.20
CA PRO A 344 -28.35 13.76 2.53
C PRO A 344 -29.17 12.47 2.70
N ALA A 345 -28.75 11.58 3.61
CA ALA A 345 -29.54 10.43 4.01
C ALA A 345 -30.53 10.86 5.12
N ARG A 346 -31.82 10.53 4.94
CA ARG A 346 -32.84 10.59 5.99
C ARG A 346 -33.10 9.18 6.50
N CYS A 347 -32.26 8.70 7.41
CA CYS A 347 -32.65 7.58 8.27
C CYS A 347 -33.50 8.15 9.43
N LEU A 348 -34.66 7.56 9.70
CA LEU A 348 -35.58 7.98 10.77
C LEU A 348 -35.02 7.63 12.16
N TYR A 349 -33.90 8.24 12.55
CA TYR A 349 -33.43 8.19 13.94
C TYR A 349 -32.88 9.57 14.33
N SER A 350 -33.54 10.18 15.32
CA SER A 350 -33.15 11.46 15.88
C SER A 350 -31.79 11.32 16.55
N TYR A 351 -30.83 12.06 16.02
CA TYR A 351 -29.53 12.34 16.63
C TYR A 351 -29.75 12.82 18.08
N PHE A 352 -29.35 12.03 19.07
CA PHE A 352 -29.15 12.52 20.43
C PHE A 352 -27.64 12.62 20.65
N PRO A 353 -27.07 13.83 20.80
CA PRO A 353 -25.69 13.96 21.22
C PRO A 353 -25.55 13.35 22.62
N ALA A 354 -24.49 12.59 22.83
CA ALA A 354 -24.11 12.07 24.14
C ALA A 354 -23.98 13.23 25.15
N THR A 355 -24.99 13.39 26.00
CA THR A 355 -24.95 14.34 27.12
C THR A 355 -24.18 13.74 28.28
N THR A 356 -23.15 14.44 28.72
CA THR A 356 -22.44 14.22 29.98
C THR A 356 -23.33 14.59 31.19
N PRO A 357 -23.24 13.89 32.34
CA PRO A 357 -24.00 14.26 33.53
C PRO A 357 -23.25 15.27 34.44
N ASN A 358 -23.96 16.35 34.76
CA ASN A 358 -23.91 17.20 35.96
C ASN A 358 -22.68 18.09 36.27
N LYS A 359 -22.86 19.42 36.13
CA LYS A 359 -23.34 20.34 37.20
C LYS A 359 -23.38 21.79 36.70
N PHE A 360 -24.57 22.41 36.66
CA PHE A 360 -24.72 23.86 36.80
C PHE A 360 -25.93 24.17 37.67
N THR A 361 -25.67 24.80 38.81
CA THR A 361 -26.63 25.45 39.68
C THR A 361 -26.76 26.91 39.26
N ARG A 362 -27.98 27.37 38.91
CA ARG A 362 -28.63 28.62 39.37
C ARG A 362 -29.79 29.07 38.45
N SER A 363 -31.01 28.93 39.01
CA SER A 363 -32.15 29.87 39.02
C SER A 363 -32.64 30.60 37.74
N PHE A 364 -33.79 30.14 37.22
CA PHE A 364 -35.10 30.81 36.93
C PHE A 364 -35.19 32.24 36.33
N PRO A 365 -36.19 32.57 35.45
CA PRO A 365 -37.64 32.46 35.72
C PRO A 365 -38.57 31.99 34.54
N SER A 366 -39.49 31.02 34.76
CA SER A 366 -40.98 31.12 34.88
C SER A 366 -41.74 31.48 33.58
N LEU A 367 -42.53 30.61 32.90
CA LEU A 367 -43.92 30.09 33.15
C LEU A 367 -44.47 29.60 31.76
N PRO A 368 -45.67 28.96 31.61
CA PRO A 368 -46.17 27.66 32.12
C PRO A 368 -46.85 26.76 31.03
N LEU A 369 -47.39 25.60 31.46
CA LEU A 369 -48.39 24.69 30.81
C LEU A 369 -47.81 23.73 29.74
N LEU A 370 -47.88 22.39 29.83
CA LEU A 370 -48.91 21.48 30.32
C LEU A 370 -48.33 20.19 30.94
N ARG A 371 -49.19 19.54 31.71
CA ARG A 371 -48.98 18.50 32.72
C ARG A 371 -49.39 17.13 32.16
N ARG A 372 -48.87 16.04 32.78
CA ARG A 372 -49.42 14.65 32.86
C ARG A 372 -49.19 13.75 31.62
N LEU A 373 -48.67 12.52 31.69
CA LEU A 373 -48.64 11.49 32.74
C LEU A 373 -47.35 10.65 32.67
N SER A 374 -46.76 10.41 33.84
CA SER A 374 -46.01 9.17 34.12
C SER A 374 -47.01 8.08 34.50
N SER A 375 -46.85 6.87 33.98
CA SER A 375 -47.25 5.67 34.71
C SER A 375 -46.42 4.47 34.26
N SER A 376 -45.63 3.99 35.21
CA SER A 376 -45.21 2.61 35.37
C SER A 376 -46.27 1.60 34.94
N SER A 377 -45.84 0.52 34.29
CA SER A 377 -46.55 -0.77 34.37
C SER A 377 -45.57 -1.92 34.23
N SER A 378 -45.13 -2.39 35.39
CA SER A 378 -44.91 -3.81 35.65
C SER A 378 -46.25 -4.54 35.51
N TYR A 379 -46.27 -5.73 34.90
CA TYR A 379 -47.41 -6.65 34.93
C TYR A 379 -46.94 -8.12 34.83
N PRO A 380 -47.73 -9.09 35.33
CA PRO A 380 -47.31 -9.93 36.45
C PRO A 380 -47.49 -11.46 36.21
N LEU A 381 -47.14 -12.25 37.23
CA LEU A 381 -47.39 -13.69 37.36
C LEU A 381 -48.82 -14.05 37.84
N HIS A 382 -49.45 -15.04 37.15
CA HIS A 382 -50.48 -16.05 37.57
C HIS A 382 -51.93 -15.63 37.95
N PRO A 383 -52.97 -16.54 38.02
CA PRO A 383 -53.12 -17.98 37.64
C PRO A 383 -54.48 -18.40 36.97
N SER A 384 -54.65 -19.71 36.68
CA SER A 384 -55.86 -20.58 36.74
C SER A 384 -56.41 -21.29 35.46
N LEU A 385 -56.72 -22.59 35.67
CA LEU A 385 -57.16 -23.70 34.78
C LEU A 385 -58.67 -23.66 34.39
N PRO A 386 -59.13 -24.49 33.42
CA PRO A 386 -59.73 -25.82 33.76
C PRO A 386 -59.45 -27.01 32.79
N LEU A 387 -59.07 -28.15 33.39
CA LEU A 387 -59.44 -29.59 33.22
C LEU A 387 -59.89 -30.24 31.87
N PHE A 388 -59.06 -31.22 31.41
CA PHE A 388 -59.29 -32.63 30.92
C PHE A 388 -60.16 -32.99 29.68
N PRO A 389 -59.99 -34.20 29.01
CA PRO A 389 -59.28 -35.43 29.44
C PRO A 389 -58.33 -36.16 28.44
N VAL A 390 -57.35 -36.87 29.03
CA VAL A 390 -56.88 -38.27 28.85
C VAL A 390 -57.04 -38.97 27.48
N VAL A 391 -55.91 -39.44 26.88
CA VAL A 391 -55.69 -40.82 26.39
C VAL A 391 -54.18 -41.14 26.38
N ALA A 392 -53.79 -42.27 26.98
CA ALA A 392 -52.44 -42.87 26.93
C ALA A 392 -52.30 -43.83 25.72
N PRO A 393 -51.08 -44.28 25.38
CA PRO A 393 -50.74 -45.63 25.85
C PRO A 393 -49.30 -45.81 26.32
N ARG A 394 -49.18 -46.73 27.28
CA ARG A 394 -47.96 -47.43 27.69
C ARG A 394 -47.51 -48.38 26.58
N THR A 395 -46.20 -48.54 26.41
CA THR A 395 -45.55 -49.86 26.53
C THR A 395 -44.08 -49.71 26.91
N ARG A 396 -43.66 -50.69 27.69
CA ARG A 396 -42.43 -50.85 28.45
C ARG A 396 -41.64 -51.93 27.74
N MET A 397 -40.34 -51.76 27.50
CA MET A 397 -39.43 -52.90 27.59
C MET A 397 -38.00 -52.48 27.90
N SER A 398 -37.51 -53.07 28.99
CA SER A 398 -36.16 -52.98 29.50
C SER A 398 -35.29 -54.01 28.80
N SER A 399 -34.04 -53.68 28.52
CA SER A 399 -32.94 -54.63 28.69
C SER A 399 -31.63 -53.89 28.92
N ARG A 400 -31.08 -54.09 30.12
CA ARG A 400 -29.68 -53.81 30.46
C ARG A 400 -28.79 -54.83 29.76
N ARG A 401 -27.64 -54.40 29.24
CA ARG A 401 -26.36 -55.12 29.38
C ARG A 401 -25.19 -54.18 29.08
N ALA A 402 -24.27 -54.15 30.03
CA ALA A 402 -22.97 -53.48 29.97
C ALA A 402 -21.92 -54.39 29.30
N PHE A 403 -20.87 -53.79 28.71
CA PHE A 403 -19.46 -54.25 28.68
C PHE A 403 -18.64 -53.16 27.92
N SER A 404 -17.76 -52.37 28.57
CA SER A 404 -16.30 -52.60 28.78
C SER A 404 -15.53 -52.79 27.46
N SER A 405 -14.95 -51.74 26.87
CA SER A 405 -13.58 -51.19 27.05
C SER A 405 -12.45 -51.90 26.28
N SER A 406 -11.73 -51.06 25.50
CA SER A 406 -10.27 -51.01 25.26
C SER A 406 -9.53 -52.07 24.41
N SER A 407 -8.99 -51.55 23.29
CA SER A 407 -7.55 -51.45 22.95
C SER A 407 -6.80 -52.57 22.20
N SER A 408 -5.84 -52.08 21.39
CA SER A 408 -4.54 -52.68 20.98
C SER A 408 -4.58 -53.53 19.69
N LEU A 409 -4.16 -53.00 18.53
CA LEU A 409 -2.77 -52.85 18.00
C LEU A 409 -2.24 -54.10 17.26
N LYS A 410 -1.57 -53.80 16.13
CA LYS A 410 -0.57 -54.59 15.35
C LYS A 410 -1.12 -55.63 14.36
N GLU A 411 -0.53 -55.91 13.19
CA GLU A 411 0.61 -55.38 12.41
C GLU A 411 0.79 -56.30 11.16
N LYS A 412 1.27 -55.75 10.02
CA LYS A 412 2.01 -56.37 8.89
C LYS A 412 1.30 -57.36 7.93
N GLN A 413 1.18 -57.02 6.64
CA GLN A 413 2.16 -57.14 5.51
C GLN A 413 2.30 -58.55 4.88
N LYS A 414 1.92 -58.68 3.59
CA LYS A 414 2.70 -59.23 2.44
C LYS A 414 1.75 -59.42 1.23
N LEU A 415 1.91 -58.69 0.12
CA LEU A 415 2.78 -58.93 -1.06
C LEU A 415 2.50 -60.24 -1.83
N ASN A 416 1.89 -60.14 -3.03
CA ASN A 416 2.49 -60.38 -4.38
C ASN A 416 1.54 -60.98 -5.43
N GLY A 417 1.71 -60.53 -6.68
CA GLY A 417 1.44 -61.27 -7.94
C GLY A 417 0.45 -60.57 -8.89
N HIS A 418 0.87 -59.64 -9.74
CA HIS A 418 1.30 -59.83 -11.15
C HIS A 418 0.31 -60.59 -12.06
N ALA A 419 -0.31 -59.89 -13.02
CA ALA A 419 0.00 -59.95 -14.47
C ALA A 419 -1.23 -59.76 -15.39
N ASN A 420 -1.17 -58.68 -16.18
CA ASN A 420 -1.54 -58.48 -17.60
C ASN A 420 -2.62 -59.36 -18.25
N ALA A 421 -3.61 -58.73 -18.92
CA ALA A 421 -3.51 -58.36 -20.34
C ALA A 421 -4.89 -58.04 -20.94
N ASP A 422 -4.89 -57.05 -21.82
CA ASP A 422 -5.96 -56.53 -22.67
C ASP A 422 -6.76 -57.56 -23.47
N VAL A 423 -7.99 -57.19 -23.86
CA VAL A 423 -8.42 -57.09 -25.28
C VAL A 423 -9.82 -56.43 -25.34
N SER A 424 -9.86 -55.32 -26.07
CA SER A 424 -11.02 -54.58 -26.58
C SER A 424 -11.78 -55.30 -27.69
N VAL A 425 -13.07 -54.99 -27.88
CA VAL A 425 -13.73 -54.52 -29.14
C VAL A 425 -15.27 -54.74 -29.10
N SER A 426 -15.99 -53.68 -29.44
CA SER A 426 -17.46 -53.47 -29.59
C SER A 426 -18.03 -54.09 -30.91
N PRO A 427 -19.12 -53.59 -31.55
CA PRO A 427 -20.46 -53.13 -31.12
C PRO A 427 -21.62 -53.73 -31.97
N ALA A 428 -22.89 -53.47 -31.61
CA ALA A 428 -24.10 -53.42 -32.48
C ALA A 428 -25.34 -53.11 -31.61
N SER A 429 -26.45 -52.48 -32.00
CA SER A 429 -26.90 -51.53 -33.03
C SER A 429 -28.43 -51.36 -32.81
N SER A 430 -29.01 -50.21 -33.19
CA SER A 430 -30.46 -49.95 -33.45
C SER A 430 -31.42 -49.94 -32.24
N SER A 431 -32.49 -49.12 -32.10
CA SER A 431 -33.26 -48.23 -32.99
C SER A 431 -34.34 -47.48 -32.16
N SER A 432 -34.78 -46.29 -32.62
CA SER A 432 -36.17 -45.72 -32.68
C SER A 432 -37.14 -45.86 -31.48
N SER A 433 -38.08 -44.98 -31.16
CA SER A 433 -38.63 -43.71 -31.64
C SER A 433 -39.78 -43.33 -30.66
N ASP A 434 -40.28 -42.10 -30.81
CA ASP A 434 -41.67 -41.66 -30.55
C ASP A 434 -42.06 -40.97 -29.23
N ASP A 435 -42.74 -39.85 -29.48
CA ASP A 435 -43.40 -38.86 -28.63
C ASP A 435 -44.60 -39.43 -27.83
N GLU A 436 -44.93 -38.82 -26.68
CA GLU A 436 -46.17 -38.03 -26.50
C GLU A 436 -46.44 -37.63 -25.03
N HIS A 437 -47.12 -36.48 -24.94
CA HIS A 437 -47.62 -35.70 -23.81
C HIS A 437 -48.33 -36.45 -22.67
N HIS A 438 -48.27 -35.91 -21.44
CA HIS A 438 -49.47 -35.57 -20.65
C HIS A 438 -49.18 -34.51 -19.58
N ALA A 439 -50.08 -33.52 -19.51
CA ALA A 439 -50.14 -32.46 -18.52
C ALA A 439 -51.07 -32.83 -17.36
N HIS A 440 -50.76 -32.37 -16.14
CA HIS A 440 -51.77 -32.14 -15.10
C HIS A 440 -51.49 -30.87 -14.30
N SER A 441 -52.53 -30.05 -14.21
CA SER A 441 -52.68 -28.78 -13.51
C SER A 441 -53.00 -28.97 -12.02
N HIS A 442 -52.49 -28.11 -11.13
CA HIS A 442 -53.21 -27.57 -9.96
C HIS A 442 -52.57 -26.25 -9.47
N ALA A 443 -53.41 -25.29 -9.10
CA ALA A 443 -53.12 -24.01 -8.43
C ALA A 443 -54.16 -23.83 -7.30
N PRO A 444 -54.07 -22.83 -6.39
CA PRO A 444 -52.91 -22.11 -5.85
C PRO A 444 -52.90 -22.11 -4.29
N SER A 445 -51.74 -21.86 -3.67
CA SER A 445 -51.71 -21.34 -2.29
C SER A 445 -50.56 -20.36 -2.13
N THR A 446 -50.89 -19.20 -1.56
CA THR A 446 -50.12 -17.98 -1.40
C THR A 446 -48.86 -18.15 -0.54
N ALA A 447 -47.70 -17.94 -1.16
CA ALA A 447 -46.44 -17.63 -0.47
C ALA A 447 -45.85 -16.37 -1.12
N SER A 448 -45.65 -15.33 -0.31
CA SER A 448 -45.01 -14.09 -0.69
C SER A 448 -43.51 -14.33 -0.92
N HIS A 449 -43.10 -14.47 -2.18
CA HIS A 449 -41.69 -14.45 -2.55
C HIS A 449 -41.25 -13.01 -2.84
N SER A 450 -40.24 -12.54 -2.12
CA SER A 450 -39.44 -11.39 -2.53
C SER A 450 -38.53 -11.84 -3.68
N HIS A 451 -38.65 -11.15 -4.82
CA HIS A 451 -37.75 -11.35 -5.95
C HIS A 451 -36.51 -10.49 -5.75
N SER A 452 -35.32 -11.11 -5.64
CA SER A 452 -34.05 -10.44 -5.98
C SER A 452 -33.73 -10.77 -7.43
N HIS A 453 -33.55 -9.72 -8.24
CA HIS A 453 -33.18 -9.85 -9.64
C HIS A 453 -31.69 -10.16 -9.75
N SER A 454 -31.33 -11.26 -10.42
CA SER A 454 -29.96 -11.57 -10.79
C SER A 454 -29.56 -10.75 -12.02
N HIS A 455 -28.61 -9.83 -11.85
CA HIS A 455 -27.87 -9.25 -12.96
C HIS A 455 -26.47 -9.89 -12.95
N SER A 456 -26.03 -10.43 -14.09
CA SER A 456 -24.63 -10.85 -14.26
C SER A 456 -23.75 -9.61 -14.22
N MET A 457 -22.77 -9.59 -13.30
CA MET A 457 -21.95 -8.41 -13.00
C MET A 457 -20.93 -8.05 -14.09
N PHE A 458 -20.78 -8.84 -15.16
CA PHE A 458 -19.68 -8.68 -16.13
C PHE A 458 -20.07 -8.69 -17.61
N SER A 459 -21.31 -8.29 -17.99
CA SER A 459 -21.69 -8.19 -19.40
C SER A 459 -21.50 -6.77 -19.97
N GLY A 460 -20.35 -6.52 -20.61
CA GLY A 460 -20.08 -5.31 -21.38
C GLY A 460 -19.60 -5.66 -22.80
N HIS A 461 -20.46 -5.45 -23.81
CA HIS A 461 -20.12 -5.62 -25.22
C HIS A 461 -19.20 -4.52 -25.75
N SER A 462 -18.06 -4.87 -26.36
CA SER A 462 -17.42 -4.00 -27.36
C SER A 462 -16.72 -4.83 -28.44
N HIS A 463 -16.89 -4.39 -29.69
CA HIS A 463 -16.53 -5.11 -30.91
C HIS A 463 -15.03 -5.08 -31.21
N SER A 464 -14.58 -6.18 -31.81
CA SER A 464 -13.28 -6.39 -32.44
C SER A 464 -13.05 -5.48 -33.65
N ARG A 465 -11.78 -5.11 -33.89
CA ARG A 465 -11.24 -4.94 -35.24
C ARG A 465 -9.76 -5.29 -35.28
N ASP A 466 -9.46 -6.20 -36.20
CA ASP A 466 -8.15 -6.66 -36.66
C ASP A 466 -7.41 -5.56 -37.44
N ASP A 467 -6.06 -5.53 -37.40
CA ASP A 467 -5.14 -5.15 -38.51
C ASP A 467 -3.68 -4.82 -38.05
N GLY A 468 -2.70 -5.66 -38.44
CA GLY A 468 -1.38 -5.20 -38.96
C GLY A 468 -0.15 -5.05 -38.02
N PRO A 469 1.06 -5.55 -38.40
CA PRO A 469 2.23 -5.71 -37.52
C PRO A 469 3.17 -4.49 -37.41
N THR A 470 2.67 -3.25 -37.39
CA THR A 470 3.53 -2.05 -37.29
C THR A 470 3.17 -1.10 -36.13
N GLN A 471 2.36 -1.54 -35.18
CA GLN A 471 1.90 -0.70 -34.06
C GLN A 471 2.57 -0.95 -32.70
N ASP A 472 3.58 -1.83 -32.59
CA ASP A 472 4.19 -2.09 -31.27
C ASP A 472 4.92 -0.87 -30.69
N VAL A 473 5.47 0.02 -31.52
CA VAL A 473 6.17 1.22 -31.03
C VAL A 473 5.20 2.37 -30.75
N GLU A 474 4.20 2.59 -31.60
CA GLU A 474 3.19 3.66 -31.40
C GLU A 474 2.18 3.29 -30.30
N GLY A 475 1.89 2.00 -30.11
CA GLY A 475 1.05 1.48 -29.03
C GLY A 475 1.73 1.60 -27.65
N ILE A 476 3.05 1.41 -27.58
CA ILE A 476 3.84 1.69 -26.36
C ILE A 476 3.91 3.20 -26.10
N LEU A 477 4.07 4.02 -27.16
CA LEU A 477 4.05 5.49 -27.07
C LEU A 477 2.68 6.06 -26.69
N GLN A 478 1.57 5.44 -27.13
CA GLN A 478 0.20 5.81 -26.76
C GLN A 478 -0.16 5.35 -25.34
N ALA A 479 0.31 4.16 -24.91
CA ALA A 479 0.21 3.71 -23.52
C ALA A 479 1.02 4.60 -22.55
N LEU A 480 2.10 5.25 -23.03
CA LEU A 480 2.86 6.26 -22.28
C LEU A 480 2.29 7.70 -22.37
N ARG A 481 1.36 7.96 -23.31
CA ARG A 481 0.72 9.29 -23.49
C ARG A 481 -0.65 9.43 -22.82
N GLY A 482 -1.16 8.39 -22.15
CA GLY A 482 -2.42 8.44 -21.41
C GLY A 482 -2.30 9.24 -20.10
N LYS A 483 -2.97 10.41 -20.03
CA LYS A 483 -3.28 11.18 -18.80
C LYS A 483 -2.12 11.43 -17.81
N GLY A 484 -0.88 11.45 -18.27
CA GLY A 484 0.29 11.73 -17.42
C GLY A 484 0.24 13.13 -16.79
N ASP A 485 0.64 13.22 -15.53
CA ASP A 485 0.83 14.49 -14.84
C ASP A 485 1.91 15.36 -15.53
N ARG A 486 1.93 16.66 -15.24
CA ARG A 486 2.77 17.64 -15.97
C ARG A 486 4.26 17.26 -15.97
N GLY A 487 4.76 16.68 -14.88
CA GLY A 487 6.15 16.23 -14.75
C GLY A 487 6.48 15.04 -15.65
N SER A 488 5.62 14.02 -15.68
CA SER A 488 5.81 12.85 -16.55
C SER A 488 5.79 13.22 -18.03
N ARG A 489 4.96 14.19 -18.42
CA ARG A 489 4.89 14.66 -19.82
C ARG A 489 6.13 15.42 -20.24
N ILE A 490 6.72 16.25 -19.37
CA ILE A 490 7.91 17.02 -19.72
C ILE A 490 9.17 16.15 -19.74
N THR A 491 9.28 15.17 -18.85
CA THR A 491 10.40 14.21 -18.85
C THR A 491 10.33 13.28 -20.05
N LEU A 492 9.14 12.78 -20.41
CA LEU A 492 8.95 11.99 -21.63
C LEU A 492 9.26 12.81 -22.89
N LEU A 493 8.85 14.09 -22.93
CA LEU A 493 9.20 15.00 -24.02
C LEU A 493 10.72 15.19 -24.13
N GLY A 494 11.40 15.44 -23.00
CA GLY A 494 12.86 15.54 -22.95
C GLY A 494 13.55 14.28 -23.46
N LEU A 495 13.13 13.10 -22.99
CA LEU A 495 13.64 11.81 -23.42
C LEU A 495 13.47 11.59 -24.93
N VAL A 496 12.26 11.83 -25.48
CA VAL A 496 11.99 11.66 -26.92
C VAL A 496 12.84 12.62 -27.76
N VAL A 497 12.97 13.88 -27.32
CA VAL A 497 13.80 14.86 -28.01
C VAL A 497 15.28 14.46 -27.95
N ASN A 498 15.78 13.99 -26.81
CA ASN A 498 17.16 13.52 -26.68
C ASN A 498 17.43 12.27 -27.52
N VAL A 499 16.51 11.31 -27.58
CA VAL A 499 16.61 10.16 -28.50
C VAL A 499 16.66 10.63 -29.95
N GLY A 500 15.81 11.59 -30.33
CA GLY A 500 15.81 12.18 -31.68
C GLY A 500 17.11 12.92 -32.01
N LEU A 501 17.67 13.69 -31.07
CA LEU A 501 18.96 14.36 -31.22
C LEU A 501 20.10 13.36 -31.36
N THR A 502 20.13 12.33 -30.52
CA THR A 502 21.13 11.25 -30.56
C THR A 502 21.08 10.50 -31.88
N GLY A 503 19.89 10.09 -32.34
CA GLY A 503 19.71 9.42 -33.63
C GLY A 503 20.08 10.33 -34.81
N GLY A 504 19.64 11.59 -34.78
CA GLY A 504 19.93 12.57 -35.83
C GLY A 504 21.43 12.86 -35.97
N LYS A 505 22.13 13.06 -34.84
CA LYS A 505 23.60 13.18 -34.81
C LYS A 505 24.27 11.87 -35.26
N GLY A 506 23.82 10.70 -34.79
CA GLY A 506 24.41 9.43 -35.21
C GLY A 506 24.33 9.20 -36.72
N LEU A 507 23.15 9.41 -37.31
CA LEU A 507 22.92 9.25 -38.74
C LEU A 507 23.69 10.28 -39.57
N ALA A 508 23.71 11.55 -39.15
CA ALA A 508 24.48 12.59 -39.83
C ALA A 508 25.99 12.32 -39.74
N GLY A 509 26.48 11.84 -38.59
CA GLY A 509 27.89 11.49 -38.42
C GLY A 509 28.31 10.31 -39.30
N TRP A 510 27.45 9.30 -39.43
CA TRP A 510 27.67 8.19 -40.36
C TRP A 510 27.63 8.64 -41.83
N TYR A 511 26.62 9.44 -42.21
CA TYR A 511 26.46 9.92 -43.58
C TYR A 511 27.58 10.87 -44.02
N MET A 512 28.06 11.73 -43.12
CA MET A 512 29.09 12.73 -43.37
C MET A 512 30.50 12.20 -43.04
N ASN A 513 30.63 10.92 -42.69
CA ASN A 513 31.88 10.27 -42.25
C ASN A 513 32.62 11.08 -41.15
N SER A 514 31.86 11.68 -40.25
CA SER A 514 32.37 12.58 -39.21
C SER A 514 32.46 11.85 -37.87
N ALA A 515 33.70 11.47 -37.51
CA ALA A 515 33.99 10.89 -36.19
C ALA A 515 33.59 11.83 -35.03
N ALA A 516 33.61 13.14 -35.26
CA ALA A 516 33.21 14.14 -34.28
C ALA A 516 31.72 14.10 -33.96
N LEU A 517 30.90 14.01 -34.99
CA LEU A 517 29.46 13.99 -34.85
C LEU A 517 28.96 12.64 -34.28
N LEU A 518 29.68 11.54 -34.56
CA LEU A 518 29.44 10.22 -33.95
C LEU A 518 29.81 10.18 -32.45
N ALA A 519 30.93 10.78 -32.06
CA ALA A 519 31.32 10.87 -30.65
C ALA A 519 30.32 11.69 -29.82
N GLU A 520 29.86 12.82 -30.37
CA GLU A 520 28.82 13.67 -29.79
C GLU A 520 27.45 12.95 -29.68
N ALA A 521 27.14 12.05 -30.61
CA ALA A 521 25.97 11.18 -30.53
C ALA A 521 26.09 10.16 -29.39
N GLY A 522 27.26 9.53 -29.23
CA GLY A 522 27.54 8.64 -28.10
C GLY A 522 27.40 9.35 -26.74
N HIS A 523 27.88 10.59 -26.65
CA HIS A 523 27.70 11.43 -25.46
C HIS A 523 26.22 11.71 -25.17
N SER A 524 25.47 12.13 -26.20
CA SER A 524 24.02 12.38 -26.10
C SER A 524 23.22 11.10 -25.75
N ALA A 525 23.74 9.91 -26.04
CA ALA A 525 23.14 8.64 -25.64
C ALA A 525 23.33 8.35 -24.14
N SER A 526 24.50 8.68 -23.57
CA SER A 526 24.75 8.56 -22.13
C SER A 526 23.85 9.48 -21.31
N ASP A 527 23.47 10.64 -21.85
CA ASP A 527 22.53 11.58 -21.21
C ASP A 527 21.12 11.00 -21.01
N LEU A 528 20.73 10.03 -21.84
CA LEU A 528 19.44 9.34 -21.70
C LEU A 528 19.33 8.62 -20.36
N LEU A 529 20.45 8.22 -19.74
CA LEU A 529 20.44 7.63 -18.41
C LEU A 529 19.93 8.62 -17.36
N GLY A 530 20.30 9.90 -17.46
CA GLY A 530 19.80 10.97 -16.57
C GLY A 530 18.29 11.17 -16.71
N ASP A 531 17.78 11.15 -17.94
CA ASP A 531 16.34 11.24 -18.21
C ASP A 531 15.56 10.03 -17.67
N LEU A 532 16.11 8.81 -17.82
CA LEU A 532 15.51 7.59 -17.30
C LEU A 532 15.47 7.58 -15.77
N VAL A 533 16.58 7.97 -15.12
CA VAL A 533 16.64 8.13 -13.65
C VAL A 533 15.61 9.15 -13.19
N THR A 534 15.51 10.30 -13.88
CA THR A 534 14.55 11.35 -13.57
C THR A 534 13.10 10.86 -13.72
N LEU A 535 12.79 10.16 -14.82
CA LEU A 535 11.45 9.62 -15.08
C LEU A 535 11.07 8.57 -14.03
N PHE A 536 11.99 7.67 -13.69
CA PHE A 536 11.79 6.66 -12.64
C PHE A 536 11.55 7.33 -11.27
N ALA A 537 12.45 8.20 -10.84
CA ALA A 537 12.36 8.88 -9.54
C ALA A 537 11.10 9.75 -9.44
N TRP A 538 10.72 10.44 -10.51
CA TRP A 538 9.47 11.19 -10.60
C TRP A 538 8.24 10.28 -10.43
N ARG A 539 8.16 9.20 -11.21
CA ARG A 539 7.00 8.30 -11.17
C ARG A 539 6.91 7.54 -9.84
N PHE A 540 8.05 7.17 -9.27
CA PHE A 540 8.09 6.41 -8.02
C PHE A 540 7.80 7.28 -6.80
N SER A 541 8.30 8.53 -6.76
CA SER A 541 8.07 9.44 -5.64
C SER A 541 6.62 9.88 -5.46
N ARG A 542 5.83 9.88 -6.55
CA ARG A 542 4.39 10.21 -6.52
C ARG A 542 3.48 9.04 -6.16
N ARG A 543 4.03 7.88 -5.79
CA ARG A 543 3.24 6.77 -5.25
C ARG A 543 2.67 7.16 -3.90
N THR A 544 1.47 6.69 -3.61
CA THR A 544 0.82 6.89 -2.33
C THR A 544 1.60 6.18 -1.21
N PRO A 545 1.57 6.69 0.03
CA PRO A 545 2.14 6.00 1.20
C PRO A 545 1.65 4.56 1.33
N THR A 546 2.51 3.70 1.90
CA THR A 546 2.20 2.31 2.23
C THR A 546 2.54 2.04 3.70
N LEU A 547 2.13 0.89 4.24
CA LEU A 547 2.47 0.50 5.62
C LEU A 547 3.99 0.47 5.89
N THR A 548 4.80 0.16 4.88
CA THR A 548 6.27 0.17 4.96
C THR A 548 6.85 1.58 4.79
N TYR A 549 6.17 2.46 4.04
CA TYR A 549 6.59 3.84 3.78
C TYR A 549 5.49 4.82 4.22
N PRO A 550 5.32 5.04 5.55
CA PRO A 550 4.18 5.79 6.09
C PRO A 550 4.17 7.27 5.69
N TYR A 551 5.34 7.87 5.48
CA TYR A 551 5.48 9.25 5.00
C TYR A 551 5.44 9.37 3.45
N GLY A 552 5.15 8.27 2.74
CA GLY A 552 5.17 8.23 1.28
C GLY A 552 6.53 8.00 0.67
N PHE A 553 6.58 8.09 -0.66
CA PHE A 553 7.77 7.80 -1.46
C PHE A 553 8.57 9.07 -1.84
N GLY A 554 8.26 10.23 -1.24
CA GLY A 554 8.86 11.52 -1.60
C GLY A 554 10.39 11.54 -1.64
N LYS A 555 11.06 10.78 -0.74
CA LYS A 555 12.53 10.68 -0.71
C LYS A 555 13.15 10.05 -1.97
N PHE A 556 12.39 9.30 -2.78
CA PHE A 556 12.90 8.80 -4.08
C PHE A 556 13.20 9.93 -5.06
N GLU A 557 12.55 11.07 -4.90
CA GLU A 557 12.84 12.27 -5.68
C GLU A 557 14.19 12.88 -5.28
N THR A 558 14.45 12.97 -3.98
CA THR A 558 15.74 13.40 -3.43
C THR A 558 16.87 12.44 -3.81
N LEU A 559 16.60 11.13 -3.81
CA LEU A 559 17.53 10.11 -4.29
C LEU A 559 17.84 10.31 -5.78
N GLY A 560 16.82 10.47 -6.63
CA GLY A 560 17.01 10.74 -8.06
C GLY A 560 17.78 12.03 -8.32
N THR A 561 17.49 13.09 -7.57
CA THR A 561 18.20 14.38 -7.64
C THR A 561 19.68 14.21 -7.32
N THR A 562 19.99 13.44 -6.26
CA THR A 562 21.37 13.14 -5.86
C THR A 562 22.09 12.33 -6.92
N THR A 563 21.43 11.32 -7.50
CA THR A 563 22.00 10.52 -8.59
C THR A 563 22.34 11.38 -9.82
N VAL A 564 21.41 12.23 -10.27
CA VAL A 564 21.66 13.14 -11.41
C VAL A 564 22.78 14.14 -11.08
N ALA A 565 22.82 14.68 -9.86
CA ALA A 565 23.90 15.57 -9.44
C ALA A 565 25.28 14.88 -9.44
N LEU A 566 25.35 13.62 -9.02
CA LEU A 566 26.58 12.82 -9.06
C LEU A 566 27.02 12.55 -10.51
N ILE A 567 26.09 12.23 -11.40
CA ILE A 567 26.36 12.08 -12.84
C ILE A 567 26.96 13.38 -13.40
N LEU A 568 26.40 14.54 -13.06
CA LEU A 568 26.91 15.84 -13.51
C LEU A 568 28.30 16.15 -12.95
N VAL A 569 28.56 15.87 -11.67
CA VAL A 569 29.88 16.06 -11.05
C VAL A 569 30.91 15.15 -11.70
N ALA A 570 30.59 13.87 -11.90
CA ALA A 570 31.46 12.92 -12.57
C ALA A 570 31.76 13.34 -14.02
N GLY A 571 30.73 13.76 -14.76
CA GLY A 571 30.88 14.29 -16.12
C GLY A 571 31.76 15.54 -16.17
N ALA A 572 31.58 16.48 -15.25
CA ALA A 572 32.39 17.70 -15.18
C ALA A 572 33.86 17.40 -14.85
N LEU A 573 34.14 16.48 -13.92
CA LEU A 573 35.50 16.05 -13.61
C LEU A 573 36.16 15.34 -14.80
N GLY A 574 35.40 14.48 -15.50
CA GLY A 574 35.87 13.80 -16.72
C GLY A 574 36.22 14.78 -17.84
N ILE A 575 35.31 15.70 -18.17
CA ILE A 575 35.54 16.75 -19.18
C ILE A 575 36.71 17.64 -18.78
N GLY A 576 36.80 18.04 -17.51
CA GLY A 576 37.87 18.89 -17.00
C GLY A 576 39.24 18.22 -17.07
N ALA A 577 39.33 16.95 -16.68
CA ALA A 577 40.58 16.18 -16.75
C ALA A 577 41.04 15.99 -18.20
N HIS A 578 40.13 15.64 -19.11
CA HIS A 578 40.44 15.48 -20.54
C HIS A 578 40.83 16.81 -21.20
N SER A 579 40.14 17.90 -20.87
CA SER A 579 40.49 19.22 -21.40
C SER A 579 41.85 19.70 -20.88
N LEU A 580 42.20 19.34 -19.64
CA LEU A 580 43.49 19.66 -19.04
C LEU A 580 44.63 18.87 -19.69
N THR A 581 44.45 17.57 -19.99
CA THR A 581 45.47 16.78 -20.70
C THR A 581 45.73 17.36 -22.09
N LEU A 582 44.68 17.67 -22.86
CA LEU A 582 44.80 18.33 -24.17
C LEU A 582 45.54 19.68 -24.09
N LEU A 583 45.21 20.49 -23.08
CA LEU A 583 45.90 21.77 -22.87
C LEU A 583 47.40 21.57 -22.56
N THR A 584 47.73 20.59 -21.72
CA THR A 584 49.13 20.31 -21.38
C THR A 584 49.93 19.82 -22.58
N HIS A 585 49.35 19.00 -23.46
CA HIS A 585 50.00 18.57 -24.69
C HIS A 585 50.37 19.75 -25.59
N HIS A 586 49.43 20.68 -25.84
CA HIS A 586 49.73 21.88 -26.64
C HIS A 586 50.73 22.82 -25.97
N LEU A 587 50.70 22.94 -24.64
CA LEU A 587 51.69 23.76 -23.91
C LEU A 587 53.10 23.17 -24.00
N VAL A 588 53.25 21.84 -23.96
CA VAL A 588 54.55 21.16 -24.12
C VAL A 588 55.10 21.34 -25.55
N GLU A 589 54.25 21.20 -26.58
CA GLU A 589 54.62 21.46 -27.97
C GLU A 589 55.05 22.91 -28.18
N THR A 590 54.31 23.86 -27.59
CA THR A 590 54.66 25.30 -27.66
C THR A 590 55.96 25.59 -26.92
N ALA A 591 56.18 24.98 -25.75
CA ALA A 591 57.42 25.13 -24.98
C ALA A 591 58.66 24.61 -25.72
N ALA A 592 58.51 23.59 -26.56
CA ALA A 592 59.60 23.06 -27.40
C ALA A 592 60.04 24.04 -28.50
N THR A 593 59.20 25.03 -28.86
CA THR A 593 59.49 26.03 -29.90
C THR A 593 60.03 27.36 -29.35
N LEU A 594 60.07 27.54 -28.04
CA LEU A 594 60.54 28.77 -27.38
C LEU A 594 62.05 28.73 -27.09
N PRO A 595 62.79 29.84 -27.23
CA PRO A 595 64.20 29.92 -26.85
C PRO A 595 64.38 29.73 -25.33
N PRO A 596 65.51 29.15 -24.88
CA PRO A 596 65.73 28.86 -23.47
C PRO A 596 65.75 30.13 -22.61
N GLY A 597 64.84 30.20 -21.64
CA GLY A 597 64.63 31.37 -20.78
C GLY A 597 63.57 31.13 -19.70
N ALA A 598 63.28 32.15 -18.89
CA ALA A 598 62.34 32.06 -17.76
C ALA A 598 60.92 31.62 -18.16
N ALA A 599 60.49 31.91 -19.37
CA ALA A 599 59.20 31.46 -19.90
C ALA A 599 59.15 29.94 -20.09
N GLN A 600 60.24 29.32 -20.53
CA GLN A 600 60.31 27.87 -20.75
C GLN A 600 60.29 27.10 -19.42
N THR A 601 60.98 27.59 -18.39
CA THR A 601 61.00 26.95 -17.06
C THR A 601 59.67 27.08 -16.33
N ILE A 602 58.96 28.21 -16.48
CA ILE A 602 57.61 28.38 -15.93
C ILE A 602 56.64 27.40 -16.58
N ILE A 603 56.66 27.28 -17.92
CA ILE A 603 55.76 26.36 -18.63
C ILE A 603 56.05 24.91 -18.26
N ALA A 604 57.33 24.52 -18.16
CA ALA A 604 57.74 23.17 -17.77
C ALA A 604 57.24 22.78 -16.36
N ASN A 605 57.41 23.68 -15.37
CA ASN A 605 56.91 23.44 -14.02
C ASN A 605 55.37 23.36 -13.98
N VAL A 606 54.67 24.19 -14.75
CA VAL A 606 53.21 24.16 -14.83
C VAL A 606 52.71 22.84 -15.44
N THR A 607 53.39 22.34 -16.48
CA THR A 607 53.02 21.06 -17.12
C THR A 607 53.27 19.85 -16.22
N GLU A 608 54.36 19.86 -15.43
CA GLU A 608 54.67 18.78 -14.47
C GLU A 608 53.63 18.72 -13.34
N VAL A 609 53.26 19.88 -12.77
CA VAL A 609 52.21 19.97 -11.76
C VAL A 609 50.86 19.51 -12.33
N ALA A 610 50.50 19.94 -13.55
CA ALA A 610 49.24 19.54 -14.16
C ALA A 610 49.16 18.01 -14.41
N GLN A 611 50.24 17.37 -14.84
CA GLN A 611 50.29 15.91 -15.02
C GLN A 611 50.20 15.14 -13.69
N SER A 612 50.76 15.69 -12.60
CA SER A 612 50.63 15.09 -11.26
C SER A 612 49.20 15.12 -10.71
N VAL A 613 48.42 16.16 -11.04
CA VAL A 613 47.01 16.29 -10.63
C VAL A 613 46.12 15.31 -11.40
N VAL A 614 46.36 15.14 -12.71
CA VAL A 614 45.59 14.21 -13.56
C VAL A 614 45.80 12.76 -13.14
N THR A 615 47.02 12.38 -12.76
CA THR A 615 47.36 11.00 -12.36
C THR A 615 46.90 10.62 -10.95
N ALA A 616 46.59 11.61 -10.10
CA ALA A 616 46.14 11.41 -8.72
C ALA A 616 44.62 11.13 -8.56
N VAL A 617 43.82 11.20 -9.64
CA VAL A 617 42.38 10.96 -9.61
C VAL A 617 42.07 9.60 -10.25
N PRO A 618 41.94 8.50 -9.47
CA PRO A 618 41.60 7.19 -10.01
C PRO A 618 40.08 7.09 -10.15
N LEU A 619 39.51 7.63 -11.24
CA LEU A 619 38.10 7.47 -11.58
C LEU A 619 37.96 6.68 -12.88
N SER A 620 38.40 5.43 -12.85
CA SER A 620 38.17 4.45 -13.92
C SER A 620 36.87 3.68 -13.71
N HIS A 621 35.74 4.37 -13.57
CA HIS A 621 34.39 3.83 -13.83
C HIS A 621 33.61 4.92 -14.59
N ALA A 622 33.85 5.03 -15.90
CA ALA A 622 33.14 5.96 -16.76
C ALA A 622 32.28 5.20 -17.78
N HIS A 623 30.97 5.46 -17.77
CA HIS A 623 30.16 5.33 -18.97
C HIS A 623 30.80 6.21 -20.05
N GLY A 624 31.08 5.63 -21.21
CA GLY A 624 31.96 6.17 -22.23
C GLY A 624 31.72 7.65 -22.56
N ALA A 625 32.76 8.45 -22.37
CA ALA A 625 32.81 9.83 -22.81
C ALA A 625 34.14 10.06 -23.54
N HIS A 626 34.08 9.97 -24.88
CA HIS A 626 35.05 10.59 -25.77
C HIS A 626 34.40 11.88 -26.30
N VAL A 627 35.05 13.02 -26.08
CA VAL A 627 35.05 14.13 -27.05
C VAL A 627 36.53 14.44 -27.29
N HIS A 628 36.97 14.06 -28.50
CA HIS A 628 38.25 14.31 -29.17
C HIS A 628 39.54 14.26 -28.35
N GLY A 629 40.26 13.15 -28.50
CA GLY A 629 41.70 13.10 -28.30
C GLY A 629 42.22 11.74 -27.83
N GLY A 630 42.52 10.84 -28.76
CA GLY A 630 43.34 9.65 -28.51
C GLY A 630 42.75 8.38 -29.13
N GLY A 631 43.42 7.63 -29.99
CA GLY A 631 44.74 7.79 -30.61
C GLY A 631 44.96 6.56 -31.50
N ALA A 632 45.27 6.76 -32.78
CA ALA A 632 45.94 5.83 -33.69
C ALA A 632 46.11 6.55 -35.03
N GLU A 633 47.36 6.65 -35.50
CA GLU A 633 47.82 6.97 -36.86
C GLU A 633 47.12 8.11 -37.64
N GLU A 634 47.88 9.20 -37.81
CA GLU A 634 48.06 9.91 -39.08
C GLU A 634 46.86 9.94 -40.05
N LEU A 635 45.92 10.87 -39.86
CA LEU A 635 45.25 11.53 -40.99
C LEU A 635 44.59 12.84 -40.52
N GLU A 636 45.02 13.97 -41.08
CA GLU A 636 44.27 15.23 -41.05
C GLU A 636 42.83 14.97 -41.49
N LEU A 637 41.85 14.97 -40.58
CA LEU A 637 40.46 14.75 -40.94
C LEU A 637 39.66 16.04 -40.81
N ALA A 638 39.25 16.55 -41.96
CA ALA A 638 38.51 17.79 -42.14
C ALA A 638 37.27 17.90 -41.24
N LEU A 639 37.19 18.99 -40.47
CA LEU A 639 35.94 19.47 -39.89
C LEU A 639 35.04 19.93 -41.04
N ASP A 640 34.00 19.17 -41.37
CA ASP A 640 32.96 19.64 -42.31
C ASP A 640 32.25 20.85 -41.67
N PRO A 641 32.30 22.06 -42.27
CA PRO A 641 31.61 23.25 -41.76
C PRO A 641 30.11 23.02 -41.54
N ASN A 642 29.51 22.06 -42.25
CA ASN A 642 28.10 21.70 -42.12
C ASN A 642 27.79 21.01 -40.79
N ALA A 643 28.78 20.43 -40.09
CA ALA A 643 28.63 19.87 -38.75
C ALA A 643 28.25 20.94 -37.69
N ALA A 644 28.65 22.20 -37.92
CA ALA A 644 28.31 23.33 -37.05
C ALA A 644 26.79 23.56 -36.95
N TRP A 645 26.02 23.26 -38.01
CA TRP A 645 24.56 23.41 -37.99
C TRP A 645 23.88 22.43 -37.03
N PHE A 646 24.40 21.21 -36.92
CA PHE A 646 23.90 20.20 -35.98
C PHE A 646 24.25 20.53 -34.54
N ALA A 647 25.46 21.06 -34.30
CA ALA A 647 25.86 21.57 -32.99
C ALA A 647 24.99 22.78 -32.57
N LEU A 648 24.74 23.71 -33.48
CA LEU A 648 23.85 24.86 -33.24
C LEU A 648 22.41 24.41 -32.93
N ALA A 649 21.87 23.45 -33.69
CA ALA A 649 20.55 22.88 -33.42
C ALA A 649 20.48 22.23 -32.02
N SER A 650 21.53 21.49 -31.62
CA SER A 650 21.67 20.90 -30.28
C SER A 650 21.59 21.97 -29.18
N VAL A 651 22.35 23.06 -29.32
CA VAL A 651 22.34 24.18 -28.36
C VAL A 651 20.94 24.78 -28.21
N VAL A 652 20.27 25.09 -29.33
CA VAL A 652 18.93 25.72 -29.31
C VAL A 652 17.89 24.78 -28.69
N ILE A 653 17.91 23.50 -29.06
CA ILE A 653 16.93 22.52 -28.57
C ILE A 653 17.15 22.23 -27.08
N LYS A 654 18.40 22.06 -26.63
CA LYS A 654 18.73 21.80 -25.22
C LYS A 654 18.44 23.02 -24.33
N GLU A 655 18.72 24.24 -24.79
CA GLU A 655 18.33 25.47 -24.07
C GLU A 655 16.80 25.63 -24.00
N TRP A 656 16.07 25.24 -25.06
CA TRP A 656 14.61 25.20 -25.02
C TRP A 656 14.09 24.17 -24.01
N LEU A 657 14.64 22.94 -24.01
CA LEU A 657 14.32 21.91 -23.03
C LEU A 657 14.61 22.40 -21.59
N TYR A 658 15.76 23.04 -21.35
CA TYR A 658 16.07 23.64 -20.06
C TYR A 658 14.96 24.58 -19.59
N ARG A 659 14.51 25.51 -20.44
CA ARG A 659 13.50 26.51 -20.07
C ARG A 659 12.15 25.87 -19.76
N VAL A 660 11.71 24.92 -20.58
CA VAL A 660 10.40 24.26 -20.37
C VAL A 660 10.45 23.34 -19.15
N THR A 661 11.49 22.51 -19.01
CA THR A 661 11.66 21.60 -17.87
C THR A 661 11.83 22.36 -16.56
N LYS A 662 12.63 23.44 -16.53
CA LYS A 662 12.76 24.30 -15.34
C LYS A 662 11.43 24.90 -14.91
N ARG A 663 10.61 25.35 -15.88
CA ARG A 663 9.29 25.91 -15.56
C ARG A 663 8.41 24.88 -14.86
N VAL A 664 8.34 23.65 -15.38
CA VAL A 664 7.57 22.57 -14.76
C VAL A 664 8.14 22.18 -13.41
N ALA A 665 9.47 22.06 -13.29
CA ALA A 665 10.15 21.77 -12.03
C ALA A 665 9.78 22.77 -10.92
N THR A 666 9.75 24.07 -11.24
CA THR A 666 9.34 25.11 -10.27
C THR A 666 7.86 25.06 -9.92
N LEU A 667 6.99 24.70 -10.87
CA LEU A 667 5.55 24.62 -10.64
C LEU A 667 5.17 23.40 -9.78
N GLU A 668 5.90 22.31 -9.93
CA GLU A 668 5.67 21.07 -9.19
C GLU A 668 6.56 20.96 -7.93
N ALA A 669 7.32 22.02 -7.59
CA ALA A 669 8.27 22.05 -6.47
C ALA A 669 9.27 20.88 -6.47
N SER A 670 9.68 20.44 -7.66
CA SER A 670 10.40 19.20 -7.87
C SER A 670 11.92 19.37 -7.92
N GLY A 671 12.64 18.65 -7.07
CA GLY A 671 14.10 18.61 -7.05
C GLY A 671 14.67 17.84 -8.25
N VAL A 672 14.06 16.70 -8.59
CA VAL A 672 14.58 15.81 -9.64
C VAL A 672 14.39 16.42 -11.03
N LEU A 673 13.25 17.07 -11.27
CA LEU A 673 13.02 17.79 -12.54
C LEU A 673 13.94 19.00 -12.68
N LEU A 674 14.29 19.66 -11.56
CA LEU A 674 15.25 20.76 -11.57
C LEU A 674 16.65 20.27 -11.91
N ALA A 675 17.07 19.13 -11.35
CA ALA A 675 18.34 18.50 -11.69
C ALA A 675 18.39 18.11 -13.17
N ASN A 676 17.32 17.53 -13.71
CA ASN A 676 17.24 17.21 -15.14
C ASN A 676 17.30 18.45 -16.05
N ALA A 677 16.65 19.55 -15.65
CA ALA A 677 16.77 20.81 -16.37
C ALA A 677 18.22 21.33 -16.37
N VAL A 678 18.90 21.29 -15.21
CA VAL A 678 20.31 21.68 -15.12
C VAL A 678 21.20 20.76 -15.97
N HIS A 679 20.89 19.47 -16.06
CA HIS A 679 21.56 18.54 -16.98
C HIS A 679 21.42 19.00 -18.42
N HIS A 680 20.20 19.26 -18.92
CA HIS A 680 20.02 19.78 -20.28
C HIS A 680 20.79 21.09 -20.54
N ARG A 681 20.95 21.94 -19.52
CA ARG A 681 21.73 23.18 -19.64
C ARG A 681 23.23 22.92 -19.69
N ALA A 682 23.73 21.92 -18.97
CA ALA A 682 25.11 21.48 -19.04
C ALA A 682 25.44 21.01 -20.48
N ASP A 683 24.54 20.22 -21.09
CA ASP A 683 24.69 19.76 -22.48
C ASP A 683 24.67 20.92 -23.48
N ALA A 684 23.84 21.94 -23.23
CA ALA A 684 23.82 23.13 -24.08
C ALA A 684 25.17 23.89 -24.01
N TYR A 685 25.84 23.92 -22.86
CA TYR A 685 27.16 24.53 -22.72
C TYR A 685 28.26 23.72 -23.41
N THR A 686 28.25 22.39 -23.29
CA THR A 686 29.22 21.53 -23.97
C THR A 686 29.05 21.60 -25.49
N SER A 687 27.81 21.51 -26.00
CA SER A 687 27.50 21.71 -27.42
C SER A 687 27.87 23.13 -27.91
N PHE A 688 27.75 24.16 -27.08
CA PHE A 688 28.13 25.53 -27.44
C PHE A 688 29.65 25.70 -27.55
N VAL A 689 30.42 25.12 -26.63
CA VAL A 689 31.89 25.13 -26.74
C VAL A 689 32.34 24.38 -28.00
N ALA A 690 31.76 23.22 -28.28
CA ALA A 690 32.03 22.49 -29.51
C ALA A 690 31.71 23.32 -30.77
N LEU A 691 30.58 24.04 -30.78
CA LEU A 691 30.23 24.94 -31.88
C LEU A 691 31.29 26.05 -32.07
N VAL A 692 31.73 26.69 -30.98
CA VAL A 692 32.78 27.73 -31.04
C VAL A 692 34.11 27.14 -31.51
N ALA A 693 34.48 25.95 -31.04
CA ALA A 693 35.67 25.24 -31.48
C ALA A 693 35.66 24.97 -33.00
N ILE A 694 34.56 24.44 -33.54
CA ILE A 694 34.38 24.17 -34.99
C ILE A 694 34.52 25.47 -35.81
N LEU A 695 33.83 26.54 -35.41
CA LEU A 695 33.86 27.82 -36.12
C LEU A 695 35.25 28.48 -36.03
N SER A 696 35.88 28.43 -34.86
CA SER A 696 37.17 29.07 -34.61
C SER A 696 38.34 28.34 -35.27
N SER A 697 38.26 27.01 -35.42
CA SER A 697 39.25 26.21 -36.17
C SER A 697 39.42 26.70 -37.61
N SER A 698 38.35 27.22 -38.23
CA SER A 698 38.40 27.79 -39.58
C SER A 698 38.95 29.24 -39.64
N ALA A 699 38.88 30.00 -38.54
CA ALA A 699 39.21 31.43 -38.52
C ALA A 699 40.55 31.75 -37.84
N PHE A 700 40.95 30.99 -36.82
CA PHE A 700 42.17 31.22 -36.04
C PHE A 700 42.83 29.88 -35.62
N PRO A 701 43.54 29.18 -36.53
CA PRO A 701 44.07 27.84 -36.27
C PRO A 701 45.15 27.75 -35.17
N ALA A 702 45.77 28.89 -34.82
CA ALA A 702 46.91 28.93 -33.90
C ALA A 702 46.55 29.00 -32.41
N VAL A 703 45.25 29.11 -32.06
CA VAL A 703 44.81 29.23 -30.66
C VAL A 703 44.06 27.97 -30.23
N PRO A 704 44.51 27.24 -29.19
CA PRO A 704 43.84 26.03 -28.70
C PRO A 704 42.59 26.40 -27.87
N LEU A 705 41.57 26.93 -28.53
CA LEU A 705 40.34 27.41 -27.89
C LEU A 705 39.46 26.27 -27.34
N ASP A 706 39.57 25.07 -27.93
CA ASP A 706 38.80 23.88 -27.55
C ASP A 706 39.11 23.39 -26.11
N PRO A 707 40.38 23.11 -25.72
CA PRO A 707 40.70 22.72 -24.35
C PRO A 707 40.46 23.85 -23.33
N ILE A 708 40.63 25.12 -23.72
CA ILE A 708 40.32 26.26 -22.84
C ILE A 708 38.81 26.33 -22.57
N GLY A 709 37.99 26.19 -23.61
CA GLY A 709 36.54 26.15 -23.49
C GLY A 709 36.05 24.97 -22.64
N GLY A 710 36.66 23.79 -22.83
CA GLY A 710 36.35 22.58 -22.06
C GLY A 710 36.61 22.74 -20.55
N VAL A 711 37.74 23.34 -20.16
CA VAL A 711 38.05 23.64 -18.74
C VAL A 711 37.04 24.63 -18.15
N LEU A 712 36.69 25.69 -18.88
CA LEU A 712 35.74 26.71 -18.41
C LEU A 712 34.33 26.12 -18.19
N VAL A 713 33.84 25.32 -19.14
CA VAL A 713 32.52 24.68 -19.02
C VAL A 713 32.51 23.63 -17.91
N ALA A 714 33.57 22.83 -17.78
CA ALA A 714 33.72 21.88 -16.68
C ALA A 714 33.59 22.56 -15.31
N MET A 715 34.22 23.73 -15.12
CA MET A 715 34.10 24.50 -13.88
C MET A 715 32.65 24.97 -13.61
N VAL A 716 31.94 25.42 -14.64
CA VAL A 716 30.54 25.87 -14.53
C VAL A 716 29.61 24.71 -14.19
N ILE A 717 29.77 23.55 -14.86
CA ILE A 717 28.98 22.35 -14.60
C ILE A 717 29.29 21.81 -13.20
N LEU A 718 30.57 21.72 -12.81
CA LEU A 718 30.98 21.23 -11.50
C LEU A 718 30.37 22.06 -10.37
N ARG A 719 30.39 23.39 -10.49
CA ARG A 719 29.76 24.29 -9.50
C ARG A 719 28.26 24.03 -9.37
N GLN A 720 27.57 23.79 -10.48
CA GLN A 720 26.13 23.51 -10.48
C GLN A 720 25.82 22.12 -9.91
N GLY A 721 26.59 21.12 -10.31
CA GLY A 721 26.48 19.73 -9.82
C GLY A 721 26.71 19.64 -8.31
N LEU A 722 27.77 20.28 -7.79
CA LEU A 722 28.03 20.33 -6.34
C LEU A 722 26.93 21.06 -5.57
N GLY A 723 26.40 22.15 -6.13
CA GLY A 723 25.28 22.88 -5.52
C GLY A 723 24.00 22.05 -5.43
N LEU A 724 23.69 21.26 -6.46
CA LEU A 724 22.57 20.31 -6.44
C LEU A 724 22.82 19.16 -5.45
N PHE A 725 24.01 18.57 -5.52
CA PHE A 725 24.41 17.46 -4.66
C PHE A 725 24.29 17.82 -3.17
N TRP A 726 24.85 18.96 -2.74
CA TRP A 726 24.81 19.33 -1.32
C TRP A 726 23.39 19.66 -0.84
N GLY A 727 22.55 20.19 -1.74
CA GLY A 727 21.14 20.41 -1.46
C GLY A 727 20.37 19.11 -1.25
N SER A 728 20.48 18.16 -2.18
CA SER A 728 19.76 16.89 -2.13
C SER A 728 20.32 15.92 -1.10
N PHE A 729 21.64 15.93 -0.87
CA PHE A 729 22.27 15.13 0.18
C PHE A 729 21.80 15.57 1.57
N GLY A 730 21.70 16.89 1.80
CA GLY A 730 21.12 17.42 3.04
C GLY A 730 19.67 16.97 3.26
N GLU A 731 18.85 16.99 2.20
CA GLU A 731 17.48 16.46 2.27
C GLU A 731 17.45 14.95 2.57
N LEU A 732 18.42 14.18 2.06
CA LEU A 732 18.52 12.74 2.31
C LEU A 732 18.88 12.43 3.78
N THR A 733 19.70 13.29 4.40
CA THR A 733 20.10 13.23 5.81
C THR A 733 19.11 13.93 6.76
N ASP A 734 17.90 14.26 6.30
CA ASP A 734 16.86 14.96 7.07
C ASP A 734 17.31 16.33 7.64
N ALA A 735 18.20 17.03 6.92
CA ALA A 735 18.58 18.39 7.28
C ALA A 735 17.36 19.34 7.24
N GLY A 736 17.32 20.26 8.20
CA GLY A 736 16.24 21.25 8.29
C GLY A 736 16.15 22.16 7.07
N VAL A 737 14.96 22.74 6.84
CA VAL A 737 14.75 23.70 5.76
C VAL A 737 15.65 24.94 5.87
N LYS A 738 15.92 25.58 4.73
CA LYS A 738 16.69 26.83 4.65
C LYS A 738 16.12 27.92 5.58
N PRO A 739 16.96 28.79 6.17
CA PRO A 739 16.53 29.82 7.13
C PRO A 739 15.35 30.67 6.66
N ARG A 740 15.35 31.09 5.39
CA ARG A 740 14.24 31.86 4.79
C ARG A 740 12.89 31.14 4.82
N THR A 741 12.88 29.82 4.66
CA THR A 741 11.64 29.03 4.75
C THR A 741 11.20 28.93 6.20
N ARG A 742 12.13 28.70 7.14
CA ARG A 742 11.84 28.69 8.58
C ARG A 742 11.28 30.03 9.06
N GLU A 743 11.88 31.15 8.64
CA GLU A 743 11.39 32.50 8.94
C GLU A 743 9.99 32.75 8.36
N ALA A 744 9.70 32.29 7.14
CA ALA A 744 8.37 32.41 6.55
C ALA A 744 7.30 31.60 7.31
N LEU A 745 7.65 30.41 7.80
CA LEU A 745 6.77 29.59 8.63
C LEU A 745 6.55 30.23 10.01
N ALA A 746 7.60 30.77 10.62
CA ALA A 746 7.50 31.50 11.88
C ALA A 746 6.63 32.75 11.74
N ALA A 747 6.82 33.54 10.66
CA ALA A 747 6.03 34.72 10.37
C ALA A 747 4.55 34.40 10.13
N ALA A 748 4.24 33.24 9.54
CA ALA A 748 2.86 32.77 9.35
C ALA A 748 2.11 32.54 10.67
N LEU A 749 2.85 32.21 11.72
CA LEU A 749 2.28 31.88 13.03
C LEU A 749 2.19 33.08 13.98
N LEU A 750 2.90 34.19 13.70
CA LEU A 750 2.84 35.42 14.49
C LEU A 750 1.41 35.91 14.78
N PRO A 751 0.48 35.97 13.81
CA PRO A 751 -0.89 36.44 14.08
C PRO A 751 -1.67 35.58 15.06
N LEU A 752 -1.31 34.29 15.20
CA LEU A 752 -1.94 33.38 16.16
C LEU A 752 -1.37 33.53 17.57
N VAL A 753 -0.11 33.96 17.68
CA VAL A 753 0.58 34.20 18.96
C VAL A 753 0.28 35.60 19.52
N SER A 754 0.10 36.61 18.66
CA SER A 754 -0.08 38.02 19.06
C SER A 754 -1.50 38.37 19.56
N SER A 755 -2.40 37.40 19.69
CA SER A 755 -3.72 37.62 20.27
C SER A 755 -3.58 37.63 21.80
N GLU A 756 -3.68 38.79 22.46
CA GLU A 756 -3.49 38.91 23.92
C GLU A 756 -4.41 37.99 24.75
N GLU A 757 -5.63 37.72 24.27
CA GLU A 757 -6.59 36.78 24.85
C GLU A 757 -6.57 35.38 24.18
N GLY A 758 -5.55 35.12 23.35
CA GLY A 758 -5.45 33.89 22.58
C GLY A 758 -4.93 32.69 23.40
N PRO A 759 -5.36 31.45 23.06
CA PRO A 759 -4.92 30.25 23.75
C PRO A 759 -3.46 29.85 23.48
N LEU A 760 -2.81 30.46 22.47
CA LEU A 760 -1.42 30.20 22.07
C LEU A 760 -0.51 31.31 22.62
N ARG A 761 0.36 30.97 23.58
CA ARG A 761 1.30 31.90 24.23
C ARG A 761 2.64 32.03 23.48
N GLY A 762 3.04 31.00 22.74
CA GLY A 762 4.29 31.03 21.98
C GLY A 762 4.57 29.74 21.22
N ILE A 763 5.61 29.76 20.39
CA ILE A 763 6.08 28.59 19.65
C ILE A 763 7.52 28.30 20.05
N GLN A 764 7.77 27.05 20.38
CA GLN A 764 9.07 26.50 20.69
C GLN A 764 9.42 25.46 19.62
N ASP A 765 10.70 25.36 19.27
CA ASP A 765 11.25 24.26 18.47
C ASP A 765 10.47 24.01 17.14
N LEU A 766 10.47 25.01 16.26
CA LEU A 766 9.90 24.90 14.91
C LEU A 766 10.89 24.16 13.99
N ARG A 767 10.58 22.90 13.71
CA ARG A 767 11.32 22.04 12.79
C ARG A 767 10.53 21.86 11.51
N ALA A 768 11.23 21.88 10.39
CA ALA A 768 10.62 21.53 9.11
C ALA A 768 11.63 20.78 8.26
N LEU A 769 11.17 19.71 7.65
CA LEU A 769 11.96 18.79 6.83
C LEU A 769 11.27 18.57 5.49
N ARG A 770 12.07 18.37 4.45
CA ARG A 770 11.59 18.20 3.07
C ARG A 770 11.85 16.76 2.62
N ALA A 771 10.85 16.14 2.00
CA ALA A 771 10.98 14.86 1.32
C ALA A 771 10.43 14.98 -0.11
N GLY A 772 11.34 15.23 -1.06
CA GLY A 772 10.96 15.57 -2.44
C GLY A 772 10.11 16.84 -2.50
N ALA A 773 8.97 16.76 -3.20
CA ALA A 773 8.00 17.86 -3.28
C ALA A 773 7.18 18.10 -1.99
N LEU A 774 7.30 17.25 -0.97
CA LEU A 774 6.52 17.36 0.27
C LEU A 774 7.32 18.03 1.39
N LEU A 775 6.64 18.86 2.19
CA LEU A 775 7.19 19.49 3.38
C LEU A 775 6.44 19.01 4.63
N PHE A 776 7.19 18.58 5.64
CA PHE A 776 6.67 18.17 6.94
C PHE A 776 7.11 19.19 7.99
N VAL A 777 6.19 19.59 8.87
CA VAL A 777 6.44 20.60 9.90
C VAL A 777 6.09 20.04 11.26
N ASP A 778 7.05 20.10 12.18
CA ASP A 778 6.89 19.72 13.58
C ASP A 778 7.12 20.95 14.45
N LEU A 779 6.21 21.23 15.38
CA LEU A 779 6.34 22.38 16.28
C LEU A 779 5.80 22.09 17.67
N LYS A 780 6.40 22.72 18.68
CA LYS A 780 5.88 22.74 20.05
C LYS A 780 5.14 24.06 20.29
N ALA A 781 3.86 23.98 20.59
CA ALA A 781 3.00 25.13 20.86
C ALA A 781 2.83 25.31 22.37
N ARG A 782 3.29 26.45 22.90
CA ARG A 782 3.03 26.84 24.29
C ARG A 782 1.62 27.38 24.42
N VAL A 783 0.79 26.76 25.24
CA VAL A 783 -0.64 27.07 25.40
C VAL A 783 -1.01 27.25 26.88
N SER A 784 -2.13 27.93 27.15
CA SER A 784 -2.57 28.11 28.54
C SER A 784 -2.94 26.74 29.19
N PRO A 785 -2.61 26.52 30.48
CA PRO A 785 -2.91 25.27 31.19
C PRO A 785 -4.40 24.94 31.28
N GLU A 786 -5.27 25.94 31.18
CA GLU A 786 -6.72 25.82 31.27
C GLU A 786 -7.38 25.36 29.96
N LEU A 787 -6.61 25.20 28.88
CA LEU A 787 -7.13 24.90 27.55
C LEU A 787 -7.67 23.46 27.46
N THR A 788 -8.92 23.31 27.01
CA THR A 788 -9.54 21.98 26.88
C THR A 788 -9.01 21.21 25.66
N VAL A 789 -9.11 19.87 25.68
CA VAL A 789 -8.71 19.00 24.55
C VAL A 789 -9.48 19.31 23.25
N ALA A 790 -10.74 19.76 23.37
CA ALA A 790 -11.52 20.18 22.20
C ALA A 790 -11.00 21.48 21.58
N GLU A 791 -10.48 22.39 22.41
CA GLU A 791 -9.90 23.66 21.97
C GLU A 791 -8.50 23.49 21.42
N THR A 792 -7.69 22.56 21.95
CA THR A 792 -6.39 22.21 21.35
C THR A 792 -6.55 21.66 19.94
N ALA A 793 -7.54 20.79 19.69
CA ALA A 793 -7.82 20.29 18.34
C ALA A 793 -8.23 21.40 17.36
N ARG A 794 -9.00 22.41 17.83
CA ARG A 794 -9.33 23.59 17.01
C ARG A 794 -8.10 24.47 16.75
N LEU A 795 -7.24 24.62 17.75
CA LEU A 795 -6.00 25.39 17.64
C LEU A 795 -5.01 24.71 16.69
N GLU A 796 -4.89 23.38 16.75
CA GLU A 796 -4.09 22.58 15.81
C GLU A 796 -4.53 22.82 14.37
N GLY A 797 -5.86 22.78 14.11
CA GLY A 797 -6.41 23.10 12.79
C GLY A 797 -6.04 24.51 12.32
N ARG A 798 -6.14 25.53 13.18
CA ARG A 798 -5.75 26.91 12.85
C ARG A 798 -4.26 27.05 12.55
N ILE A 799 -3.41 26.38 13.31
CA ILE A 799 -1.95 26.35 13.10
C ILE A 799 -1.64 25.69 11.75
N ALA A 800 -2.26 24.54 11.47
CA ALA A 800 -2.08 23.84 10.22
C ALA A 800 -2.53 24.69 9.01
N ASP A 801 -3.70 25.35 9.11
CA ASP A 801 -4.23 26.22 8.07
C ASP A 801 -3.33 27.44 7.82
N ALA A 802 -2.83 28.09 8.89
CA ALA A 802 -1.91 29.20 8.79
C ALA A 802 -0.63 28.82 8.05
N LEU A 803 -0.03 27.67 8.39
CA LEU A 803 1.17 27.18 7.72
C LEU A 803 0.90 26.80 6.26
N LYS A 804 -0.18 26.08 5.98
CA LYS A 804 -0.57 25.67 4.62
C LYS A 804 -0.92 26.85 3.73
N SER A 805 -1.38 27.97 4.29
CA SER A 805 -1.65 29.20 3.53
C SER A 805 -0.38 29.83 2.93
N VAL A 806 0.77 29.70 3.61
CA VAL A 806 2.06 30.25 3.17
C VAL A 806 2.81 29.29 2.25
N ARG A 807 2.64 27.97 2.47
CA ARG A 807 3.27 26.92 1.68
C ARG A 807 2.28 25.78 1.41
N LYS A 808 1.81 25.70 0.17
CA LYS A 808 0.91 24.63 -0.30
C LYS A 808 1.56 23.25 -0.34
N GLU A 809 2.89 23.19 -0.32
CA GLU A 809 3.71 21.97 -0.28
C GLU A 809 3.75 21.28 1.09
N ILE A 810 3.15 21.87 2.13
CA ILE A 810 3.05 21.24 3.46
C ILE A 810 2.06 20.08 3.42
N ALA A 811 2.60 18.86 3.53
CA ALA A 811 1.83 17.64 3.58
C ALA A 811 1.18 17.46 4.96
N GLU A 812 1.98 17.62 6.01
CA GLU A 812 1.60 17.34 7.39
C GLU A 812 2.18 18.39 8.34
N VAL A 813 1.40 18.71 9.38
CA VAL A 813 1.81 19.55 10.49
C VAL A 813 1.53 18.76 11.77
N ARG A 814 2.55 18.50 12.58
CA ARG A 814 2.40 17.89 13.90
C ARG A 814 2.63 18.95 14.97
N VAL A 815 1.63 19.13 15.83
CA VAL A 815 1.67 20.11 16.91
C VAL A 815 1.74 19.38 18.24
N ARG A 816 2.80 19.62 19.01
CA ARG A 816 2.88 19.16 20.39
C ARG A 816 2.54 20.33 21.32
N PHE A 817 1.46 20.21 22.07
CA PHE A 817 1.05 21.22 23.03
C PHE A 817 1.83 21.07 24.34
N VAL A 818 2.34 22.19 24.85
CA VAL A 818 3.07 22.27 26.12
C VAL A 818 2.41 23.38 26.95
N PRO A 819 2.07 23.16 28.22
CA PRO A 819 1.55 24.22 29.08
C PRO A 819 2.59 25.35 29.23
N ALA A 820 2.15 26.59 29.14
CA ALA A 820 2.94 27.74 29.52
C ALA A 820 2.86 27.88 31.04
N ASP A 821 3.91 27.47 31.75
CA ASP A 821 4.00 27.73 33.19
C ASP A 821 4.12 29.24 33.43
N ASP A 822 3.35 29.77 34.38
CA ASP A 822 3.54 31.13 34.89
C ASP A 822 4.86 31.13 35.68
N ASP A 823 5.82 31.93 35.19
CA ASP A 823 7.13 32.27 35.79
C ASP A 823 8.26 31.23 35.72
N ALA A 824 9.05 31.30 34.64
CA ALA A 824 10.52 31.31 34.74
C ALA A 824 11.14 31.97 33.50
N ASP A 825 11.44 33.26 33.62
CA ASP A 825 12.54 33.89 32.92
C ASP A 825 13.82 33.21 33.42
N GLY A 826 14.26 32.19 32.70
CA GLY A 826 15.44 31.40 32.99
C GLY A 826 15.89 30.74 31.71
N ASP A 827 17.00 31.22 31.17
CA ASP A 827 17.77 30.55 30.11
C ASP A 827 18.01 29.07 30.50
N GLU A 828 17.12 28.17 30.08
CA GLU A 828 17.48 26.77 29.88
C GLU A 828 18.31 26.73 28.60
N LYS A 829 19.61 26.98 28.77
CA LYS A 829 20.61 26.49 27.82
C LYS A 829 20.40 24.99 27.69
N GLU A 830 20.06 24.56 26.48
CA GLU A 830 20.07 23.17 26.06
C GLU A 830 21.40 22.53 26.53
N GLU A 831 21.31 21.61 27.49
CA GLU A 831 22.32 20.57 27.67
C GLU A 831 22.23 19.67 26.44
N GLY A 832 22.94 20.08 25.38
CA GLY A 832 23.36 19.17 24.34
C GLY A 832 24.37 18.21 24.95
N GLU A 833 24.03 16.93 24.96
CA GLU A 833 24.98 15.83 25.10
C GLU A 833 26.02 15.97 23.98
N HIS A 834 27.09 16.72 24.27
CA HIS A 834 28.35 16.61 23.55
C HIS A 834 29.03 15.36 24.08
N GLU A 835 28.89 14.25 23.37
CA GLU A 835 29.90 13.19 23.39
C GLU A 835 31.24 13.81 22.98
N GLN A 836 32.06 14.16 23.97
CA GLN A 836 33.48 14.39 23.76
C GLN A 836 34.13 13.03 23.52
N GLU A 837 34.33 12.68 22.25
CA GLU A 837 35.39 11.78 21.84
C GLU A 837 36.73 12.40 22.26
N GLN A 838 37.17 12.10 23.48
CA GLN A 838 38.54 12.34 23.90
C GLN A 838 39.45 11.31 23.22
N GLU A 839 40.13 11.79 22.20
CA GLU A 839 41.26 11.18 21.53
C GLU A 839 42.35 10.84 22.58
N HIS A 840 42.42 9.55 22.98
CA HIS A 840 43.52 9.03 23.78
C HIS A 840 44.82 9.03 22.96
N ARG A 841 45.55 10.13 23.01
CA ARG A 841 46.97 10.18 22.67
C ARG A 841 47.76 9.59 23.84
N HIS A 842 48.39 8.44 23.62
CA HIS A 842 49.37 7.87 24.53
C HIS A 842 50.60 8.78 24.61
N GLU A 843 50.84 9.38 25.78
CA GLU A 843 52.15 9.88 26.18
C GLU A 843 52.58 9.15 27.46
N HIS A 844 53.66 8.38 27.33
CA HIS A 844 54.34 7.75 28.44
C HIS A 844 55.11 8.80 29.22
N GLN A 845 54.81 8.99 30.51
CA GLN A 845 55.87 9.34 31.45
C GLN A 845 55.55 8.85 32.87
N HIS A 846 56.48 8.03 33.38
CA HIS A 846 56.53 7.52 34.75
C HIS A 846 56.56 8.64 35.78
N GLN A 847 55.90 8.46 36.93
CA GLN A 847 56.48 8.88 38.20
C GLN A 847 55.85 8.17 39.42
N HIS A 848 56.67 8.11 40.46
CA HIS A 848 56.70 7.19 41.58
C HIS A 848 55.55 7.28 42.59
N GLU A 849 55.41 6.17 43.33
CA GLU A 849 54.70 5.97 44.59
C GLU A 849 54.85 7.14 45.58
N ASP A 850 53.74 7.55 46.21
CA ASP A 850 53.54 7.30 47.65
C ASP A 850 52.12 7.71 48.11
N LYS A 851 51.51 6.80 48.89
CA LYS A 851 50.34 7.01 49.78
C LYS A 851 50.82 7.67 51.10
N PRO A 852 49.98 8.02 52.12
CA PRO A 852 48.55 7.74 52.32
C PRO A 852 47.67 8.89 52.92
N ASN A 853 46.37 8.59 52.92
CA ASN A 853 45.33 8.89 53.92
C ASN A 853 45.07 10.33 54.43
N GLY A 854 43.80 10.71 54.34
CA GLY A 854 43.08 10.99 55.59
C GLY A 854 41.92 12.00 55.53
N ARG A 855 40.72 11.43 55.70
CA ARG A 855 39.65 11.90 56.59
C ARG A 855 38.66 12.96 56.05
N ALA A 856 37.41 12.53 56.16
CA ALA A 856 36.17 13.25 55.91
C ALA A 856 36.00 14.53 56.74
N ARG A 857 35.34 15.51 56.11
CA ARG A 857 34.19 16.22 56.67
C ARG A 857 33.21 16.54 55.55
#